data_AF-A0A847TXP6-F1
#
_entry.id   AF-A0A847TXP6-F1
#
_cell.length_a   1.000
_cell.length_b   1.000
_cell.length_c   1.000
_cell.angle_alpha   90.00
_cell.angle_beta   90.00
_cell.angle_gamma   90.00
#
_symmetry.space_group_name_H-M   'P 1'
#
loop_
_entity.id
_entity.type
_entity.pdbx_description
1 polymer ?
#
loop_
_entity_poly.entity_id
_entity_poly.type
_entity_poly.pdbx_seq_one_letter_code
_entity_poly.pdbx_strand_id
1 'polypeptide(L)'
;HDILRMIMGREQYGQAFVANEILSYLIKALFDEEYGSDVFGLDDLFAAALRMQRDQTIPPVSADNQNIEESLTRHFAKDNHQFQVSMDAVGNRLDKLKEDAHLRRIFSHVPEQNDAGEYVDNRFDFREFLDEDATIIFDLGDLRPEAQRAITLLLLSNLWDAVQVRRRDGQTNYEKLTNLIIEEAAPVASTKLVSEQLLPQGRSFGLSMGLVMQFPEQVRNRNERAYDEVLNNIKTKLIGNISIERDLAESLAHEDLSPTELRNRINTLPSGEWIAHLPSPSFGETGPPPFSLKPLPIAPGHPESDQPLTEPQEDHFEAVSRPRMVERTQTQYGLTEPAESNTTPEETGWGSSEAETTGSAADGDTATDPTQSAFISESTTEDASTSTTQPATDSDPDADESEMSPLFGQTTETDEESAADQAAGPENGATPVQESSVPVPDDELRQCGLSRDDVRFLNRVLDVMNREDDEYTLLDRMSQLRDEYDDLHVERLKEQDLLEADSAAGRKYYTVLPDGRDLLGRELKAGPGAGDLGEKTPHKVGVRLLELWLQQRDDVGRVEPYYETDDGTVLDVAGFDEDGDLVWAGEAELASNNRHAPVEDYDKLSAVDADAIWAFNNRETALDVLESLADADRIDERVSGRAARSFATIRDAVDEFDAAGLTTVRGFKNLDQELNQ
;
A
#
# COMPACT_ATOMS: atom_id res chain seq x y z
N HIS A 1 13.57 -14.65 -4.62
CA HIS A 1 13.86 -13.44 -3.81
C HIS A 1 13.02 -12.24 -4.20
N ASP A 2 13.21 -11.59 -5.36
CA ASP A 2 12.40 -10.38 -5.66
C ASP A 2 10.90 -10.69 -5.81
N ILE A 3 10.54 -11.88 -6.32
CA ILE A 3 9.15 -12.41 -6.33
C ILE A 3 8.60 -12.52 -4.89
N LEU A 4 9.32 -13.18 -3.98
CA LEU A 4 8.95 -13.29 -2.55
C LEU A 4 8.82 -11.91 -1.87
N ARG A 5 9.73 -10.98 -2.16
CA ARG A 5 9.66 -9.60 -1.62
C ARG A 5 8.42 -8.86 -2.11
N MET A 6 7.94 -9.17 -3.31
CA MET A 6 6.76 -8.52 -3.88
C MET A 6 5.46 -9.09 -3.31
N ILE A 7 5.39 -10.40 -3.08
CA ILE A 7 4.22 -11.09 -2.49
C ILE A 7 4.09 -10.81 -0.99
N MET A 8 5.19 -10.68 -0.25
CA MET A 8 5.16 -10.44 1.20
C MET A 8 5.24 -8.96 1.61
N GLY A 9 5.37 -8.06 0.63
CA GLY A 9 5.73 -6.67 0.90
C GLY A 9 7.17 -6.49 1.41
N ARG A 10 7.65 -5.23 1.36
CA ARG A 10 9.06 -4.91 1.63
C ARG A 10 9.47 -5.09 3.09
N GLU A 11 8.60 -4.72 4.02
CA GLU A 11 8.92 -4.73 5.46
C GLU A 11 9.02 -6.16 6.00
N GLN A 12 7.98 -6.98 5.79
CA GLN A 12 7.96 -8.38 6.25
C GLN A 12 9.10 -9.20 5.63
N TYR A 13 9.40 -8.96 4.34
CA TYR A 13 10.53 -9.61 3.67
C TYR A 13 11.90 -9.16 4.22
N GLY A 14 12.04 -7.87 4.54
CA GLY A 14 13.28 -7.26 5.02
C GLY A 14 13.69 -7.64 6.45
N GLN A 15 12.72 -7.87 7.33
CA GLN A 15 12.95 -8.10 8.76
C GLN A 15 13.67 -9.44 9.09
N ALA A 16 13.60 -10.45 8.22
CA ALA A 16 14.23 -11.76 8.47
C ALA A 16 15.33 -12.12 7.45
N PHE A 17 16.44 -11.38 7.50
CA PHE A 17 17.63 -11.61 6.67
C PHE A 17 18.12 -13.08 6.68
N VAL A 18 18.10 -13.72 7.85
CA VAL A 18 18.56 -15.11 8.05
C VAL A 18 17.76 -16.12 7.22
N ALA A 19 16.44 -15.92 7.09
CA ALA A 19 15.60 -16.82 6.28
C ALA A 19 15.90 -16.68 4.78
N ASN A 20 16.19 -15.45 4.32
CA ASN A 20 16.60 -15.18 2.95
C ASN A 20 17.97 -15.81 2.65
N GLU A 21 18.89 -15.82 3.62
CA GLU A 21 20.19 -16.50 3.52
C GLU A 21 20.01 -18.04 3.40
N ILE A 22 19.23 -18.66 4.29
CA ILE A 22 18.93 -20.11 4.25
C ILE A 22 18.31 -20.49 2.89
N LEU A 23 17.25 -19.79 2.46
CA LEU A 23 16.61 -20.04 1.16
C LEU A 23 17.59 -19.89 -0.01
N SER A 24 18.49 -18.90 0.03
CA SER A 24 19.52 -18.72 -1.00
C SER A 24 20.43 -19.93 -1.13
N TYR A 25 20.86 -20.50 -0.01
CA TYR A 25 21.77 -21.64 0.00
C TYR A 25 21.05 -22.97 -0.28
N LEU A 26 19.81 -23.15 0.17
CA LEU A 26 18.98 -24.31 -0.21
C LEU A 26 18.73 -24.34 -1.72
N ILE A 27 18.35 -23.22 -2.34
CA ILE A 27 18.17 -23.11 -3.79
C ILE A 27 19.46 -23.49 -4.54
N LYS A 28 20.62 -23.00 -4.09
CA LYS A 28 21.91 -23.34 -4.71
C LYS A 28 22.29 -24.82 -4.52
N ALA A 29 21.98 -25.41 -3.38
CA ALA A 29 22.25 -26.83 -3.12
C ALA A 29 21.36 -27.74 -3.99
N LEU A 30 20.12 -27.34 -4.28
CA LEU A 30 19.24 -28.05 -5.22
C LEU A 30 19.68 -27.92 -6.68
N PHE A 31 20.44 -26.87 -7.03
CA PHE A 31 21.10 -26.69 -8.34
C PHE A 31 22.59 -27.14 -8.34
N ASP A 32 23.02 -28.00 -7.41
CA ASP A 32 24.39 -28.52 -7.42
C ASP A 32 24.68 -29.41 -8.63
N GLU A 33 25.85 -29.26 -9.28
CA GLU A 33 26.18 -29.96 -10.53
C GLU A 33 26.36 -31.49 -10.38
N GLU A 34 26.63 -32.00 -9.16
CA GLU A 34 26.87 -33.44 -8.93
C GLU A 34 25.67 -34.13 -8.25
N TYR A 35 24.96 -33.42 -7.36
CA TYR A 35 23.89 -33.98 -6.52
C TYR A 35 22.52 -33.30 -6.66
N GLY A 36 22.45 -32.17 -7.36
CA GLY A 36 21.23 -31.42 -7.62
C GLY A 36 20.49 -31.83 -8.89
N SER A 37 19.69 -30.93 -9.43
CA SER A 37 18.95 -31.07 -10.68
C SER A 37 18.94 -29.76 -11.46
N ASP A 38 18.95 -29.84 -12.80
CA ASP A 38 18.81 -28.67 -13.69
C ASP A 38 17.48 -27.93 -13.51
N VAL A 39 16.47 -28.60 -12.96
CA VAL A 39 15.14 -28.04 -12.62
C VAL A 39 14.62 -28.69 -11.33
N PHE A 40 14.04 -27.89 -10.44
CA PHE A 40 13.29 -28.36 -9.26
C PHE A 40 12.02 -27.54 -9.05
N GLY A 41 11.02 -28.11 -8.38
CA GLY A 41 9.76 -27.46 -8.07
C GLY A 41 9.70 -26.84 -6.68
N LEU A 42 8.71 -25.98 -6.44
CA LEU A 42 8.46 -25.36 -5.12
C LEU A 42 8.32 -26.42 -4.00
N ASP A 43 7.73 -27.57 -4.31
CA ASP A 43 7.58 -28.68 -3.37
C ASP A 43 8.92 -29.37 -3.03
N ASP A 44 9.91 -29.39 -3.92
CA ASP A 44 11.27 -29.86 -3.62
C ASP A 44 12.00 -28.92 -2.66
N LEU A 45 11.86 -27.61 -2.89
CA LEU A 45 12.41 -26.58 -1.99
C LEU A 45 11.74 -26.63 -0.61
N PHE A 46 10.43 -26.88 -0.56
CA PHE A 46 9.68 -27.08 0.67
C PHE A 46 10.14 -28.34 1.42
N ALA A 47 10.31 -29.45 0.71
CA ALA A 47 10.81 -30.70 1.28
C ALA A 47 12.26 -30.56 1.80
N ALA A 48 13.13 -29.83 1.10
CA ALA A 48 14.48 -29.52 1.54
C ALA A 48 14.48 -28.66 2.82
N ALA A 49 13.63 -27.63 2.89
CA ALA A 49 13.47 -26.81 4.09
C ALA A 49 12.93 -27.61 5.29
N LEU A 50 11.92 -28.47 5.08
CA LEU A 50 11.37 -29.36 6.11
C LEU A 50 12.42 -30.34 6.67
N ARG A 51 13.21 -30.98 5.79
CA ARG A 51 14.32 -31.88 6.21
C ARG A 51 15.39 -31.14 7.01
N MET A 52 15.67 -29.89 6.64
CA MET A 52 16.58 -29.02 7.40
C MET A 52 16.01 -28.69 8.79
N GLN A 53 14.72 -28.37 8.90
CA GLN A 53 14.07 -28.05 10.17
C GLN A 53 13.95 -29.27 11.12
N ARG A 54 13.46 -30.40 10.60
CA ARG A 54 13.08 -31.59 11.39
C ARG A 54 14.28 -32.48 11.69
N ASP A 55 15.08 -32.78 10.66
CA ASP A 55 16.12 -33.81 10.73
C ASP A 55 17.54 -33.21 10.86
N GLN A 56 17.66 -31.88 10.76
CA GLN A 56 18.95 -31.17 10.64
C GLN A 56 19.81 -31.72 9.48
N THR A 57 19.15 -32.08 8.37
CA THR A 57 19.80 -32.55 7.14
C THR A 57 19.66 -31.50 6.03
N ILE A 58 20.73 -31.32 5.25
CA ILE A 58 20.75 -30.43 4.09
C ILE A 58 20.76 -31.26 2.80
N PRO A 59 20.40 -30.67 1.64
CA PRO A 59 20.69 -31.32 0.36
C PRO A 59 22.21 -31.57 0.23
N PRO A 60 22.64 -32.73 -0.28
CA PRO A 60 24.04 -32.97 -0.60
C PRO A 60 24.56 -31.97 -1.64
N VAL A 61 25.83 -31.61 -1.55
CA VAL A 61 26.52 -30.71 -2.49
C VAL A 61 27.89 -31.27 -2.87
N SER A 62 28.36 -30.90 -4.05
CA SER A 62 29.69 -31.23 -4.55
C SER A 62 30.81 -30.59 -3.72
N ALA A 63 32.01 -31.13 -3.82
CA ALA A 63 33.19 -30.63 -3.11
C ALA A 63 33.53 -29.16 -3.47
N ASP A 64 33.21 -28.73 -4.69
CA ASP A 64 33.43 -27.35 -5.14
C ASP A 64 32.42 -26.36 -4.52
N ASN A 65 31.29 -26.87 -4.04
CA ASN A 65 30.21 -26.14 -3.37
C ASN A 65 30.21 -26.29 -1.83
N GLN A 66 31.33 -26.73 -1.23
CA GLN A 66 31.46 -26.93 0.21
C GLN A 66 31.12 -25.68 1.07
N ASN A 67 31.27 -24.47 0.51
CA ASN A 67 30.86 -23.22 1.16
C ASN A 67 29.34 -23.08 1.36
N ILE A 68 28.53 -23.78 0.58
CA ILE A 68 27.06 -23.86 0.73
C ILE A 68 26.73 -24.77 1.91
N GLU A 69 27.37 -25.94 2.00
CA GLU A 69 27.26 -26.85 3.16
C GLU A 69 27.69 -26.16 4.45
N GLU A 70 28.87 -25.51 4.48
CA GLU A 70 29.37 -24.78 5.64
C GLU A 70 28.43 -23.63 6.07
N SER A 71 27.76 -22.99 5.10
CA SER A 71 26.80 -21.93 5.39
C SER A 71 25.52 -22.49 6.01
N LEU A 72 24.91 -23.53 5.43
CA LEU A 72 23.68 -24.14 5.94
C LEU A 72 23.91 -24.83 7.30
N THR A 73 24.97 -25.64 7.43
CA THR A 73 25.28 -26.38 8.67
C THR A 73 25.60 -25.47 9.85
N ARG A 74 26.09 -24.24 9.61
CA ARG A 74 26.29 -23.22 10.65
C ARG A 74 25.01 -22.88 11.42
N HIS A 75 23.83 -23.03 10.81
CA HIS A 75 22.56 -22.79 11.49
C HIS A 75 22.25 -23.85 12.55
N PHE A 76 22.75 -25.08 12.41
CA PHE A 76 22.59 -26.15 13.40
C PHE A 76 23.41 -25.93 14.68
N ALA A 77 24.42 -25.06 14.63
CA ALA A 77 25.21 -24.68 15.81
C ALA A 77 24.58 -23.55 16.65
N LYS A 78 23.44 -22.97 16.21
CA LYS A 78 22.65 -22.02 16.99
C LYS A 78 21.88 -22.74 18.10
N ASP A 79 21.36 -21.98 19.07
CA ASP A 79 20.39 -22.56 20.01
C ASP A 79 19.10 -22.97 19.27
N ASN A 80 18.42 -23.99 19.80
CA ASN A 80 17.26 -24.58 19.15
C ASN A 80 16.13 -23.56 18.92
N HIS A 81 15.97 -22.56 19.80
CA HIS A 81 14.93 -21.55 19.64
C HIS A 81 15.24 -20.60 18.48
N GLN A 82 16.45 -20.02 18.40
CA GLN A 82 16.86 -19.21 17.25
C GLN A 82 16.87 -19.99 15.94
N PHE A 83 17.21 -21.28 15.98
CA PHE A 83 17.14 -22.15 14.80
C PHE A 83 15.69 -22.30 14.32
N GLN A 84 14.76 -22.69 15.20
CA GLN A 84 13.34 -22.83 14.84
C GLN A 84 12.74 -21.51 14.36
N VAL A 85 12.96 -20.38 15.07
CA VAL A 85 12.50 -19.05 14.61
C VAL A 85 13.04 -18.69 13.21
N SER A 86 14.28 -19.08 12.88
CA SER A 86 14.83 -18.87 11.54
C SER A 86 14.15 -19.76 10.49
N MET A 87 13.80 -21.00 10.85
CA MET A 87 13.15 -21.97 9.97
C MET A 87 11.65 -21.71 9.80
N ASP A 88 10.94 -21.26 10.83
CA ASP A 88 9.54 -20.81 10.73
C ASP A 88 9.42 -19.57 9.83
N ALA A 89 10.40 -18.67 9.90
CA ALA A 89 10.51 -17.57 8.94
C ALA A 89 10.82 -18.05 7.49
N VAL A 90 11.38 -19.25 7.29
CA VAL A 90 11.53 -19.88 5.96
C VAL A 90 10.21 -20.55 5.54
N GLY A 91 9.55 -21.29 6.43
CA GLY A 91 8.24 -21.91 6.19
C GLY A 91 7.20 -20.90 5.72
N ASN A 92 6.97 -19.85 6.52
CA ASN A 92 6.02 -18.78 6.21
C ASN A 92 6.28 -18.10 4.85
N ARG A 93 7.53 -18.05 4.37
CA ARG A 93 7.88 -17.52 3.03
C ARG A 93 7.44 -18.46 1.91
N LEU A 94 7.60 -19.77 2.11
CA LEU A 94 7.23 -20.78 1.12
C LEU A 94 5.72 -21.05 1.11
N ASP A 95 5.07 -21.00 2.28
CA ASP A 95 3.62 -21.12 2.38
C ASP A 95 2.90 -19.98 1.64
N LYS A 96 3.42 -18.74 1.70
CA LYS A 96 2.91 -17.63 0.87
C LYS A 96 3.04 -17.84 -0.64
N LEU A 97 3.96 -18.68 -1.12
CA LEU A 97 4.01 -19.12 -2.52
C LEU A 97 3.04 -20.27 -2.84
N LYS A 98 2.56 -20.99 -1.82
CA LYS A 98 1.60 -22.10 -1.95
C LYS A 98 0.14 -21.66 -1.85
N GLU A 99 -0.13 -20.55 -1.16
CA GLU A 99 -1.48 -19.97 -1.01
C GLU A 99 -2.09 -19.57 -2.37
N ASP A 100 -1.29 -19.02 -3.29
CA ASP A 100 -1.77 -18.71 -4.64
C ASP A 100 -1.70 -19.96 -5.54
N ALA A 101 -2.86 -20.44 -5.96
CA ALA A 101 -3.00 -21.65 -6.78
C ALA A 101 -2.34 -21.53 -8.17
N HIS A 102 -2.28 -20.33 -8.78
CA HIS A 102 -1.65 -20.11 -10.07
C HIS A 102 -0.13 -20.09 -9.95
N LEU A 103 0.41 -19.38 -8.95
CA LEU A 103 1.84 -19.36 -8.67
C LEU A 103 2.33 -20.75 -8.26
N ARG A 104 1.63 -21.43 -7.35
CA ARG A 104 1.97 -22.80 -6.94
C ARG A 104 2.03 -23.75 -8.14
N ARG A 105 1.06 -23.70 -9.06
CA ARG A 105 1.04 -24.52 -10.27
C ARG A 105 2.25 -24.26 -11.18
N ILE A 106 2.63 -23.00 -11.35
CA ILE A 106 3.78 -22.61 -12.18
C ILE A 106 5.10 -23.01 -11.50
N PHE A 107 5.27 -22.76 -10.20
CA PHE A 107 6.51 -23.03 -9.49
C PHE A 107 6.70 -24.50 -9.08
N SER A 108 5.64 -25.31 -8.98
CA SER A 108 5.75 -26.76 -8.74
C SER A 108 5.91 -27.57 -10.04
N HIS A 109 5.81 -26.97 -11.22
CA HIS A 109 5.99 -27.69 -12.49
C HIS A 109 7.47 -27.97 -12.80
N VAL A 110 7.81 -29.26 -12.93
CA VAL A 110 9.11 -29.73 -13.38
C VAL A 110 8.88 -30.56 -14.64
N PRO A 111 9.19 -30.05 -15.85
CA PRO A 111 8.89 -30.77 -17.09
C PRO A 111 9.79 -32.01 -17.23
N GLU A 112 9.17 -33.18 -17.45
CA GLU A 112 9.88 -34.45 -17.63
C GLU A 112 10.84 -34.42 -18.85
N GLN A 113 12.00 -35.06 -18.71
CA GLN A 113 12.95 -35.32 -19.79
C GLN A 113 12.96 -36.81 -20.16
N ASN A 114 13.19 -37.11 -21.44
CA ASN A 114 13.42 -38.47 -21.93
C ASN A 114 14.88 -38.94 -21.72
N ASP A 115 15.16 -40.21 -22.02
CA ASP A 115 16.51 -40.82 -21.96
C ASP A 115 17.59 -40.09 -22.81
N ALA A 116 17.20 -39.18 -23.70
CA ALA A 116 18.10 -38.37 -24.53
C ALA A 116 18.33 -36.94 -24.00
N GLY A 117 17.71 -36.57 -22.86
CA GLY A 117 17.76 -35.22 -22.29
C GLY A 117 16.85 -34.20 -22.98
N GLU A 118 15.93 -34.66 -23.83
CA GLU A 118 14.92 -33.79 -24.45
C GLU A 118 13.69 -33.73 -23.54
N TYR A 119 13.17 -32.53 -23.31
CA TYR A 119 11.96 -32.33 -22.52
C TYR A 119 10.73 -32.82 -23.30
N VAL A 120 9.89 -33.62 -22.63
CA VAL A 120 8.69 -34.25 -23.20
C VAL A 120 7.44 -33.48 -22.81
N ASP A 121 7.44 -32.88 -21.62
CA ASP A 121 6.33 -32.09 -21.10
C ASP A 121 6.28 -30.67 -21.64
N ASN A 122 5.07 -30.09 -21.56
CA ASN A 122 4.81 -28.70 -21.89
C ASN A 122 5.65 -27.77 -21.02
N ARG A 123 6.28 -26.80 -21.68
CA ARG A 123 7.12 -25.75 -21.10
C ARG A 123 7.05 -24.52 -21.99
N PHE A 124 7.24 -23.32 -21.43
CA PHE A 124 7.43 -22.11 -22.22
C PHE A 124 8.87 -21.62 -22.06
N ASP A 125 9.57 -21.37 -23.16
CA ASP A 125 10.95 -20.92 -23.18
C ASP A 125 11.16 -19.85 -24.25
N PHE A 126 11.57 -18.65 -23.85
CA PHE A 126 11.83 -17.55 -24.78
C PHE A 126 12.91 -17.89 -25.82
N ARG A 127 13.87 -18.78 -25.50
CA ARG A 127 14.95 -19.19 -26.41
C ARG A 127 14.43 -19.81 -27.71
N GLU A 128 13.24 -20.43 -27.68
CA GLU A 128 12.59 -21.01 -28.85
C GLU A 128 12.07 -19.92 -29.82
N PHE A 129 11.76 -18.72 -29.32
CA PHE A 129 11.15 -17.62 -30.08
C PHE A 129 12.10 -16.44 -30.38
N LEU A 130 13.23 -16.30 -29.68
CA LEU A 130 14.19 -15.20 -29.91
C LEU A 130 14.78 -15.16 -31.32
N ASP A 131 14.61 -16.24 -32.09
CA ASP A 131 15.06 -16.40 -33.47
C ASP A 131 13.91 -16.32 -34.51
N GLU A 132 12.64 -16.17 -34.09
CA GLU A 132 11.44 -16.17 -34.95
C GLU A 132 10.82 -14.77 -35.15
N ASP A 133 10.08 -14.59 -36.25
CA ASP A 133 9.20 -13.42 -36.46
C ASP A 133 7.83 -13.69 -35.81
N ALA A 134 7.79 -13.55 -34.49
CA ALA A 134 6.65 -13.93 -33.65
C ALA A 134 6.21 -12.79 -32.72
N THR A 135 4.90 -12.63 -32.57
CA THR A 135 4.29 -11.78 -31.54
C THR A 135 3.72 -12.67 -30.45
N ILE A 136 4.18 -12.46 -29.21
CA ILE A 136 3.73 -13.20 -28.02
C ILE A 136 2.98 -12.21 -27.13
N ILE A 137 1.75 -12.56 -26.76
CA ILE A 137 0.90 -11.76 -25.87
C ILE A 137 0.69 -12.59 -24.60
N PHE A 138 1.01 -12.00 -23.45
CA PHE A 138 0.69 -12.56 -22.15
C PHE A 138 -0.50 -11.81 -21.59
N ASP A 139 -1.67 -12.44 -21.64
CA ASP A 139 -2.83 -11.95 -20.91
C ASP A 139 -2.68 -12.37 -19.43
N LEU A 140 -2.72 -11.37 -18.55
CA LEU A 140 -2.58 -11.53 -17.10
C LEU A 140 -3.76 -10.87 -16.35
N GLY A 141 -4.83 -10.45 -17.07
CA GLY A 141 -5.94 -9.68 -16.50
C GLY A 141 -6.81 -10.47 -15.52
N ASP A 142 -6.90 -11.80 -15.69
CA ASP A 142 -7.65 -12.70 -14.78
C ASP A 142 -6.91 -13.00 -13.46
N LEU A 143 -5.74 -12.40 -13.21
CA LEU A 143 -4.91 -12.65 -12.04
C LEU A 143 -5.03 -11.52 -11.00
N ARG A 144 -4.90 -11.87 -9.71
CA ARG A 144 -4.78 -10.88 -8.64
C ARG A 144 -3.55 -9.98 -8.90
N PRO A 145 -3.58 -8.67 -8.56
CA PRO A 145 -2.48 -7.75 -8.87
C PRO A 145 -1.10 -8.18 -8.37
N GLU A 146 -1.01 -8.89 -7.25
CA GLU A 146 0.25 -9.44 -6.74
C GLU A 146 0.79 -10.58 -7.60
N ALA A 147 -0.07 -11.51 -8.01
CA ALA A 147 0.25 -12.63 -8.88
C ALA A 147 0.59 -12.16 -10.30
N GLN A 148 -0.18 -11.22 -10.86
CA GLN A 148 0.09 -10.53 -12.12
C GLN A 148 1.51 -9.93 -12.14
N ARG A 149 1.88 -9.18 -11.09
CA ARG A 149 3.24 -8.60 -10.93
C ARG A 149 4.31 -9.67 -10.77
N ALA A 150 4.05 -10.72 -9.97
CA ALA A 150 4.99 -11.82 -9.73
C ALA A 150 5.30 -12.61 -11.02
N ILE A 151 4.28 -12.96 -11.79
CA ILE A 151 4.42 -13.63 -13.09
C ILE A 151 5.09 -12.72 -14.11
N THR A 152 4.74 -11.43 -14.16
CA THR A 152 5.42 -10.46 -15.03
C THR A 152 6.93 -10.44 -14.72
N LEU A 153 7.32 -10.36 -13.45
CA LEU A 153 8.72 -10.35 -13.05
C LEU A 153 9.45 -11.67 -13.38
N LEU A 154 8.77 -12.81 -13.24
CA LEU A 154 9.29 -14.13 -13.65
C LEU A 154 9.54 -14.19 -15.17
N LEU A 155 8.57 -13.75 -15.98
CA LEU A 155 8.70 -13.68 -17.43
C LEU A 155 9.85 -12.75 -17.85
N LEU A 156 9.99 -11.58 -17.19
CA LEU A 156 11.11 -10.67 -17.43
C LEU A 156 12.47 -11.28 -17.07
N SER A 157 12.56 -12.05 -15.98
CA SER A 157 13.80 -12.75 -15.61
C SER A 157 14.16 -13.81 -16.64
N ASN A 158 13.22 -14.66 -17.02
CA ASN A 158 13.42 -15.70 -18.02
C ASN A 158 13.79 -15.11 -19.40
N LEU A 159 13.16 -14.00 -19.80
CA LEU A 159 13.51 -13.29 -21.03
C LEU A 159 14.92 -12.69 -20.96
N TRP A 160 15.29 -12.11 -19.81
CA TRP A 160 16.60 -11.54 -19.59
C TRP A 160 17.70 -12.59 -19.71
N ASP A 161 17.54 -13.73 -19.04
CA ASP A 161 18.46 -14.85 -19.11
C ASP A 161 18.55 -15.41 -20.53
N ALA A 162 17.42 -15.55 -21.24
CA ALA A 162 17.40 -16.00 -22.63
C ALA A 162 18.19 -15.06 -23.58
N VAL A 163 18.03 -13.73 -23.49
CA VAL A 163 18.80 -12.80 -24.33
C VAL A 163 20.28 -12.72 -23.92
N GLN A 164 20.61 -12.96 -22.65
CA GLN A 164 22.00 -13.09 -22.19
C GLN A 164 22.68 -14.34 -22.76
N VAL A 165 22.01 -15.49 -22.71
CA VAL A 165 22.51 -16.75 -23.29
C VAL A 165 22.72 -16.61 -24.79
N ARG A 166 21.73 -16.06 -25.53
CA ARG A 166 21.85 -15.77 -26.97
C ARG A 166 23.13 -15.02 -27.33
N ARG A 167 23.49 -14.00 -26.53
CA ARG A 167 24.72 -13.22 -26.73
C ARG A 167 25.98 -14.00 -26.36
N ARG A 168 25.94 -14.83 -25.32
CA ARG A 168 27.07 -15.69 -24.90
C ARG A 168 27.43 -16.70 -25.99
N ASP A 169 26.42 -17.23 -26.68
CA ASP A 169 26.57 -18.20 -27.77
C ASP A 169 27.02 -17.58 -29.10
N GLY A 170 27.40 -16.29 -29.09
CA GLY A 170 27.99 -15.59 -30.23
C GLY A 170 26.97 -15.10 -31.27
N GLN A 171 25.67 -15.34 -31.08
CA GLN A 171 24.60 -14.80 -31.91
C GLN A 171 24.46 -13.28 -31.66
N THR A 172 25.35 -12.52 -32.30
CA THR A 172 25.44 -11.05 -32.20
C THR A 172 24.83 -10.33 -33.40
N ASN A 173 24.06 -11.03 -34.24
CA ASN A 173 23.31 -10.41 -35.32
C ASN A 173 22.18 -9.54 -34.75
N TYR A 174 22.40 -8.22 -34.75
CA TYR A 174 21.41 -7.19 -34.45
C TYR A 174 20.19 -7.17 -35.41
N GLU A 175 20.09 -8.13 -36.33
CA GLU A 175 18.94 -8.33 -37.23
C GLU A 175 17.69 -8.81 -36.45
N LYS A 176 17.86 -9.44 -35.29
CA LYS A 176 16.75 -10.01 -34.49
C LYS A 176 16.58 -9.27 -33.15
N LEU A 177 15.84 -8.18 -33.22
CA LEU A 177 15.49 -7.35 -32.06
C LEU A 177 14.25 -7.91 -31.35
N THR A 178 14.35 -8.07 -30.03
CA THR A 178 13.19 -8.37 -29.19
C THR A 178 12.58 -7.03 -28.75
N ASN A 179 11.30 -6.81 -29.04
CA ASN A 179 10.56 -5.65 -28.54
C ASN A 179 9.64 -6.10 -27.41
N LEU A 180 9.97 -5.70 -26.18
CA LEU A 180 9.17 -5.92 -24.99
C LEU A 180 8.30 -4.69 -24.74
N ILE A 181 6.99 -4.87 -24.60
CA ILE A 181 6.06 -3.83 -24.14
C ILE A 181 5.45 -4.33 -22.83
N ILE A 182 5.46 -3.48 -21.81
CA ILE A 182 4.85 -3.75 -20.51
C ILE A 182 3.74 -2.73 -20.31
N GLU A 183 2.49 -3.21 -20.24
CA GLU A 183 1.36 -2.41 -19.76
C GLU A 183 1.31 -2.40 -18.24
N GLU A 184 0.70 -1.35 -17.66
CA GLU A 184 0.68 -1.11 -16.21
C GLU A 184 2.08 -1.17 -15.55
N ALA A 185 3.10 -0.68 -16.26
CA ALA A 185 4.49 -0.98 -15.95
C ALA A 185 5.01 -0.45 -14.60
N ALA A 186 4.33 0.49 -13.95
CA ALA A 186 4.86 1.23 -12.79
C ALA A 186 5.31 0.36 -11.59
N PRO A 187 4.57 -0.68 -11.14
CA PRO A 187 5.03 -1.54 -10.06
C PRO A 187 6.31 -2.29 -10.43
N VAL A 188 6.39 -2.80 -11.66
CA VAL A 188 7.50 -3.64 -12.15
C VAL A 188 8.72 -2.80 -12.52
N ALA A 189 8.53 -1.58 -13.03
CA ALA A 189 9.61 -0.63 -13.33
C ALA A 189 10.42 -0.24 -12.08
N SER A 190 9.79 -0.21 -10.90
CA SER A 190 10.45 0.07 -9.62
C SER A 190 11.40 -1.05 -9.13
N THR A 191 11.35 -2.23 -9.77
CA THR A 191 12.18 -3.39 -9.39
C THR A 191 13.62 -3.26 -9.86
N LYS A 192 14.54 -3.93 -9.16
CA LYS A 192 15.97 -3.94 -9.51
C LYS A 192 16.25 -4.60 -10.87
N LEU A 193 15.49 -5.63 -11.24
CA LEU A 193 15.64 -6.28 -12.56
C LEU A 193 15.39 -5.27 -13.69
N VAL A 194 14.32 -4.47 -13.60
CA VAL A 194 14.02 -3.47 -14.64
C VAL A 194 14.98 -2.29 -14.57
N SER A 195 15.13 -1.66 -13.40
CA SER A 195 15.89 -0.42 -13.23
C SER A 195 17.42 -0.57 -13.30
N GLU A 196 17.99 -1.63 -12.71
CA GLU A 196 19.45 -1.81 -12.61
C GLU A 196 20.02 -2.70 -13.74
N GLN A 197 19.18 -3.50 -14.43
CA GLN A 197 19.63 -4.46 -15.45
C GLN A 197 19.00 -4.22 -16.84
N LEU A 198 17.68 -4.35 -16.97
CA LEU A 198 17.02 -4.28 -18.29
C LEU A 198 17.12 -2.89 -18.94
N LEU A 199 16.80 -1.82 -18.21
CA LEU A 199 16.89 -0.45 -18.74
C LEU A 199 18.33 -0.04 -19.13
N PRO A 200 19.37 -0.25 -18.29
CA PRO A 200 20.71 0.18 -18.65
C PRO A 200 21.36 -0.72 -19.72
N GLN A 201 21.15 -2.05 -19.63
CA GLN A 201 21.93 -3.05 -20.35
C GLN A 201 21.21 -3.69 -21.54
N GLY A 202 19.87 -3.74 -21.56
CA GLY A 202 19.06 -4.50 -22.53
C GLY A 202 19.37 -4.20 -24.00
N ARG A 203 19.63 -2.92 -24.33
CA ARG A 203 20.09 -2.48 -25.66
C ARG A 203 21.30 -3.26 -26.18
N SER A 204 22.22 -3.66 -25.30
CA SER A 204 23.43 -4.41 -25.67
C SER A 204 23.20 -5.89 -25.94
N PHE A 205 22.00 -6.42 -25.66
CA PHE A 205 21.57 -7.79 -25.91
C PHE A 205 20.50 -7.88 -27.03
N GLY A 206 20.20 -6.75 -27.70
CA GLY A 206 19.16 -6.66 -28.73
C GLY A 206 17.73 -6.63 -28.16
N LEU A 207 17.57 -6.24 -26.90
CA LEU A 207 16.27 -6.04 -26.25
C LEU A 207 15.92 -4.56 -26.21
N SER A 208 14.80 -4.22 -26.86
CA SER A 208 14.10 -2.93 -26.76
C SER A 208 12.97 -3.08 -25.74
N MET A 209 12.69 -2.01 -24.98
CA MET A 209 11.66 -2.04 -23.93
C MET A 209 10.82 -0.75 -23.97
N GLY A 210 9.51 -0.91 -24.07
CA GLY A 210 8.50 0.12 -23.87
C GLY A 210 7.77 -0.10 -22.55
N LEU A 211 7.67 0.95 -21.74
CA LEU A 211 6.91 0.94 -20.48
C LEU A 211 5.70 1.84 -20.65
N VAL A 212 4.48 1.28 -20.50
CA VAL A 212 3.22 2.03 -20.56
C VAL A 212 2.70 2.17 -19.13
N MET A 213 2.41 3.41 -18.72
CA MET A 213 1.95 3.73 -17.37
C MET A 213 1.08 4.99 -17.40
N GLN A 214 0.01 5.00 -16.60
CA GLN A 214 -0.85 6.17 -16.44
C GLN A 214 -0.24 7.20 -15.48
N PHE A 215 0.39 6.73 -14.40
CA PHE A 215 0.94 7.56 -13.33
C PHE A 215 2.43 7.23 -13.10
N PRO A 216 3.38 7.99 -13.69
CA PRO A 216 4.82 7.75 -13.51
C PRO A 216 5.31 7.87 -12.05
N GLU A 217 4.72 8.76 -11.26
CA GLU A 217 4.94 8.94 -9.82
C GLU A 217 4.92 7.62 -9.01
N GLN A 218 4.09 6.66 -9.43
CA GLN A 218 4.02 5.33 -8.83
C GLN A 218 5.33 4.53 -8.88
N VAL A 219 6.27 4.91 -9.75
CA VAL A 219 7.65 4.40 -9.75
C VAL A 219 8.46 5.09 -8.66
N ARG A 220 8.36 6.43 -8.53
CA ARG A 220 9.04 7.23 -7.51
C ARG A 220 8.67 6.82 -6.09
N ASN A 221 7.37 6.75 -5.81
CA ASN A 221 6.81 6.37 -4.50
C ASN A 221 7.23 4.96 -4.07
N ARG A 222 7.64 4.11 -5.02
CA ARG A 222 8.25 2.82 -4.75
C ARG A 222 9.77 2.91 -4.70
N ASN A 223 10.44 3.63 -5.60
CA ASN A 223 11.90 3.66 -5.70
C ASN A 223 12.34 4.89 -6.53
N GLU A 224 12.67 5.99 -5.86
CA GLU A 224 13.13 7.24 -6.48
C GLU A 224 14.31 7.02 -7.44
N ARG A 225 15.30 6.19 -7.07
CA ARG A 225 16.38 5.83 -7.99
C ARG A 225 15.88 5.10 -9.24
N ALA A 226 14.88 4.23 -9.14
CA ALA A 226 14.31 3.60 -10.33
C ALA A 226 13.54 4.60 -11.20
N TYR A 227 12.92 5.62 -10.59
CA TYR A 227 12.29 6.72 -11.32
C TYR A 227 13.34 7.53 -12.10
N ASP A 228 14.47 7.87 -11.48
CA ASP A 228 15.61 8.49 -12.18
C ASP A 228 16.11 7.65 -13.34
N GLU A 229 16.30 6.34 -13.14
CA GLU A 229 16.77 5.43 -14.20
C GLU A 229 15.73 5.32 -15.34
N VAL A 230 14.42 5.36 -15.04
CA VAL A 230 13.32 5.44 -16.02
C VAL A 230 13.37 6.75 -16.79
N LEU A 231 13.43 7.90 -16.12
CA LEU A 231 13.46 9.22 -16.76
C LEU A 231 14.71 9.44 -17.62
N ASN A 232 15.86 8.89 -17.20
CA ASN A 232 17.16 9.11 -17.85
C ASN A 232 17.53 8.07 -18.92
N ASN A 233 17.20 6.78 -18.75
CA ASN A 233 17.57 5.75 -19.75
C ASN A 233 16.59 5.66 -20.91
N ILE A 234 15.32 6.02 -20.70
CA ILE A 234 14.28 6.01 -21.74
C ILE A 234 14.43 7.27 -22.60
N LYS A 235 14.95 7.08 -23.81
CA LYS A 235 15.23 8.18 -24.75
C LYS A 235 14.06 8.55 -25.66
N THR A 236 13.08 7.66 -25.77
CA THR A 236 11.83 7.87 -26.53
C THR A 236 10.69 7.98 -25.53
N LYS A 237 10.08 9.16 -25.41
CA LYS A 237 8.94 9.39 -24.51
C LYS A 237 7.73 9.78 -25.37
N LEU A 238 6.63 9.04 -25.22
CA LEU A 238 5.33 9.34 -25.83
C LEU A 238 4.37 9.67 -24.68
N ILE A 239 3.79 10.87 -24.71
CA ILE A 239 3.07 11.41 -23.55
C ILE A 239 1.71 11.91 -24.01
N GLY A 240 0.64 11.32 -23.48
CA GLY A 240 -0.74 11.74 -23.73
C GLY A 240 -1.13 12.93 -22.85
N ASN A 241 -2.44 13.20 -22.77
CA ASN A 241 -2.97 14.14 -21.77
C ASN A 241 -2.94 13.46 -20.38
N ILE A 242 -1.87 13.74 -19.62
CA ILE A 242 -1.72 13.40 -18.20
C ILE A 242 -1.30 14.66 -17.44
N SER A 243 -1.64 14.76 -16.17
CA SER A 243 -1.09 15.79 -15.28
C SER A 243 0.41 15.59 -15.15
N ILE A 244 1.21 16.53 -15.66
CA ILE A 244 2.67 16.40 -15.64
C ILE A 244 3.29 17.04 -14.40
N GLU A 245 4.02 16.20 -13.67
CA GLU A 245 4.93 16.55 -12.59
C GLU A 245 6.09 17.46 -13.05
N ARG A 246 6.67 18.19 -12.10
CA ARG A 246 7.83 19.06 -12.36
C ARG A 246 9.03 18.28 -12.91
N ASP A 247 9.39 17.15 -12.31
CA ASP A 247 10.59 16.38 -12.67
C ASP A 247 10.48 15.76 -14.07
N LEU A 248 9.30 15.25 -14.42
CA LEU A 248 9.03 14.78 -15.79
C LEU A 248 9.14 15.94 -16.79
N ALA A 249 8.58 17.11 -16.50
CA ALA A 249 8.69 18.30 -17.35
C ALA A 249 10.13 18.81 -17.48
N GLU A 250 10.91 18.84 -16.40
CA GLU A 250 12.33 19.21 -16.42
C GLU A 250 13.14 18.19 -17.24
N SER A 251 12.83 16.89 -17.15
CA SER A 251 13.47 15.83 -17.97
C SER A 251 13.17 15.88 -19.47
N LEU A 252 12.28 16.78 -19.89
CA LEU A 252 11.77 16.96 -21.25
C LEU A 252 12.00 18.36 -21.80
N ALA A 253 12.32 19.32 -20.93
CA ALA A 253 12.62 20.70 -21.30
C ALA A 253 13.93 20.79 -22.10
N HIS A 254 14.02 21.81 -22.94
CA HIS A 254 15.19 22.08 -23.77
C HIS A 254 15.26 23.59 -24.07
N GLU A 255 16.33 24.05 -24.72
CA GLU A 255 16.64 25.48 -24.88
C GLU A 255 15.49 26.33 -25.47
N ASP A 256 14.63 25.72 -26.31
CA ASP A 256 13.50 26.38 -27.00
C ASP A 256 12.11 26.13 -26.34
N LEU A 257 12.01 25.41 -25.21
CA LEU A 257 10.74 25.15 -24.53
C LEU A 257 10.94 24.92 -23.02
N SER A 258 10.39 25.81 -22.20
CA SER A 258 10.47 25.70 -20.73
C SER A 258 9.60 24.55 -20.16
N PRO A 259 9.89 24.06 -18.94
CA PRO A 259 9.05 23.06 -18.27
C PRO A 259 7.59 23.53 -18.15
N THR A 260 7.35 24.80 -17.86
CA THR A 260 6.00 25.39 -17.72
C THR A 260 5.24 25.42 -19.04
N GLU A 261 5.89 25.80 -20.15
CA GLU A 261 5.25 25.77 -21.48
C GLU A 261 4.93 24.34 -21.93
N LEU A 262 5.79 23.37 -21.58
CA LEU A 262 5.53 21.96 -21.84
C LEU A 262 4.35 21.42 -21.03
N ARG A 263 4.28 21.70 -19.71
CA ARG A 263 3.15 21.32 -18.84
C ARG A 263 1.84 21.91 -19.36
N ASN A 264 1.82 23.21 -19.62
CA ASN A 264 0.65 23.91 -20.18
C ASN A 264 0.21 23.28 -21.51
N ARG A 265 1.16 22.98 -22.41
CA ARG A 265 0.83 22.36 -23.70
C ARG A 265 0.25 20.96 -23.53
N ILE A 266 0.77 20.15 -22.61
CA ILE A 266 0.31 18.77 -22.42
C ILE A 266 -1.06 18.73 -21.73
N ASN A 267 -1.30 19.57 -20.71
CA ASN A 267 -2.62 19.70 -20.09
C ASN A 267 -3.71 20.16 -21.08
N THR A 268 -3.33 20.82 -22.19
CA THR A 268 -4.25 21.22 -23.27
C THR A 268 -4.38 20.21 -24.42
N LEU A 269 -3.74 19.04 -24.37
CA LEU A 269 -3.84 18.03 -25.43
C LEU A 269 -5.26 17.45 -25.52
N PRO A 270 -5.87 17.43 -26.72
CA PRO A 270 -7.07 16.63 -26.95
C PRO A 270 -6.82 15.15 -26.66
N SER A 271 -7.84 14.44 -26.17
CA SER A 271 -7.76 12.99 -25.98
C SER A 271 -7.34 12.29 -27.28
N GLY A 272 -6.36 11.40 -27.18
CA GLY A 272 -5.76 10.69 -28.31
C GLY A 272 -4.63 11.42 -29.04
N GLU A 273 -4.39 12.72 -28.80
CA GLU A 273 -3.15 13.38 -29.25
C GLU A 273 -2.01 13.15 -28.24
N TRP A 274 -0.78 13.01 -28.75
CA TRP A 274 0.41 12.69 -27.97
C TRP A 274 1.51 13.70 -28.24
N ILE A 275 2.40 13.97 -27.29
CA ILE A 275 3.70 14.60 -27.54
C ILE A 275 4.78 13.52 -27.59
N ALA A 276 5.56 13.55 -28.66
CA ALA A 276 6.74 12.71 -28.83
C ALA A 276 8.01 13.51 -28.55
N HIS A 277 8.84 12.99 -27.64
CA HIS A 277 10.25 13.34 -27.51
C HIS A 277 11.07 12.15 -28.02
N LEU A 278 11.91 12.39 -29.03
CA LEU A 278 12.69 11.35 -29.71
C LEU A 278 14.21 11.58 -29.50
N PRO A 279 15.02 10.51 -29.44
CA PRO A 279 16.47 10.65 -29.34
C PRO A 279 17.09 11.40 -30.52
N SER A 280 18.26 12.00 -30.28
CA SER A 280 19.15 12.46 -31.34
C SER A 280 19.41 11.33 -32.36
N PRO A 281 19.25 11.58 -33.67
CA PRO A 281 19.45 10.55 -34.70
C PRO A 281 20.91 10.18 -34.89
N SER A 282 21.86 11.06 -34.54
CA SER A 282 23.30 10.78 -34.58
C SER A 282 24.07 11.53 -33.49
N PHE A 283 25.33 11.14 -33.28
CA PHE A 283 26.19 11.72 -32.26
C PHE A 283 26.62 13.15 -32.64
N GLY A 284 26.29 14.12 -31.78
CA GLY A 284 26.60 15.54 -32.00
C GLY A 284 25.50 16.33 -32.72
N GLU A 285 24.39 15.68 -33.09
CA GLU A 285 23.17 16.35 -33.54
C GLU A 285 22.17 16.47 -32.38
N THR A 286 21.46 17.60 -32.29
CA THR A 286 20.29 17.72 -31.42
C THR A 286 19.13 16.95 -32.02
N GLY A 287 18.37 16.23 -31.18
CA GLY A 287 17.13 15.58 -31.60
C GLY A 287 16.08 16.60 -32.03
N PRO A 288 14.99 16.17 -32.70
CA PRO A 288 13.88 17.05 -33.01
C PRO A 288 13.26 17.59 -31.70
N PRO A 289 12.85 18.87 -31.66
CA PRO A 289 12.14 19.42 -30.50
C PRO A 289 10.82 18.65 -30.30
N PRO A 290 10.29 18.54 -29.06
CA PRO A 290 9.06 17.80 -28.78
C PRO A 290 7.89 18.24 -29.67
N PHE A 291 7.24 17.27 -30.31
CA PHE A 291 6.22 17.55 -31.33
C PHE A 291 4.97 16.69 -31.14
N SER A 292 3.83 17.22 -31.58
CA SER A 292 2.54 16.56 -31.46
C SER A 292 2.36 15.47 -32.53
N LEU A 293 1.92 14.29 -32.10
CA LEU A 293 1.51 13.15 -32.92
C LEU A 293 0.00 12.96 -32.86
N LYS A 294 -0.57 12.52 -33.98
CA LYS A 294 -1.95 12.03 -34.07
C LYS A 294 -1.96 10.51 -33.95
N PRO A 295 -3.04 9.93 -33.39
CA PRO A 295 -3.15 8.48 -33.29
C PRO A 295 -3.27 7.88 -34.70
N LEU A 296 -2.83 6.64 -34.84
CA LEU A 296 -3.08 5.88 -36.06
C LEU A 296 -4.59 5.55 -36.15
N PRO A 297 -5.13 5.35 -37.37
CA PRO A 297 -6.49 4.83 -37.53
C PRO A 297 -6.65 3.50 -36.79
N ILE A 298 -7.83 3.29 -36.21
CA ILE A 298 -8.18 2.03 -35.53
C ILE A 298 -8.02 0.86 -36.53
N ALA A 299 -7.36 -0.21 -36.11
CA ALA A 299 -7.02 -1.33 -36.97
C ALA A 299 -8.28 -2.02 -37.56
N PRO A 300 -8.28 -2.43 -38.85
CA PRO A 300 -9.36 -3.20 -39.43
C PRO A 300 -9.66 -4.47 -38.63
N GLY A 301 -10.95 -4.77 -38.45
CA GLY A 301 -11.44 -5.85 -37.60
C GLY A 301 -11.85 -5.40 -36.20
N HIS A 302 -11.36 -4.27 -35.69
CA HIS A 302 -11.82 -3.73 -34.40
C HIS A 302 -13.28 -3.25 -34.52
N PRO A 303 -14.15 -3.45 -33.50
CA PRO A 303 -15.56 -3.05 -33.55
C PRO A 303 -15.78 -1.57 -33.86
N GLU A 304 -14.89 -0.70 -33.38
CA GLU A 304 -14.95 0.76 -33.59
C GLU A 304 -14.19 1.25 -34.83
N SER A 305 -13.59 0.36 -35.63
CA SER A 305 -12.86 0.76 -36.84
C SER A 305 -13.79 1.13 -37.99
N ASP A 306 -13.25 1.78 -39.03
CA ASP A 306 -13.95 1.98 -40.31
C ASP A 306 -14.24 0.65 -41.06
N GLN A 307 -13.69 -0.47 -40.60
CA GLN A 307 -13.77 -1.79 -41.21
C GLN A 307 -13.91 -2.89 -40.14
N PRO A 308 -15.01 -2.90 -39.35
CA PRO A 308 -15.22 -3.93 -38.32
C PRO A 308 -15.42 -5.31 -39.00
N LEU A 309 -15.31 -6.39 -38.21
CA LEU A 309 -15.68 -7.71 -38.70
C LEU A 309 -17.16 -7.72 -39.13
N THR A 310 -17.45 -8.40 -40.24
CA THR A 310 -18.84 -8.74 -40.58
C THR A 310 -19.32 -9.89 -39.70
N GLU A 311 -20.63 -10.00 -39.43
CA GLU A 311 -21.20 -11.09 -38.59
C GLU A 311 -20.61 -12.48 -38.93
N PRO A 312 -20.46 -12.91 -40.21
CA PRO A 312 -19.89 -14.22 -40.52
C PRO A 312 -18.38 -14.35 -40.23
N GLN A 313 -17.64 -13.25 -40.14
CA GLN A 313 -16.24 -13.24 -39.74
C GLN A 313 -16.08 -13.26 -38.22
N GLU A 314 -16.96 -12.57 -37.49
CA GLU A 314 -17.03 -12.59 -36.04
C GLU A 314 -17.46 -13.98 -35.53
N ASP A 315 -18.52 -14.55 -36.11
CA ASP A 315 -18.93 -15.95 -35.90
C ASP A 315 -17.78 -16.93 -36.14
N HIS A 316 -16.98 -16.73 -37.21
CA HIS A 316 -15.84 -17.58 -37.52
C HIS A 316 -14.65 -17.37 -36.57
N PHE A 317 -14.47 -16.16 -36.06
CA PHE A 317 -13.45 -15.88 -35.06
C PHE A 317 -13.78 -16.60 -33.75
N GLU A 318 -14.97 -16.38 -33.19
CA GLU A 318 -15.39 -16.95 -31.91
C GLU A 318 -15.63 -18.46 -31.96
N ALA A 319 -16.27 -18.99 -33.02
CA ALA A 319 -16.60 -20.42 -33.08
C ALA A 319 -15.47 -21.32 -33.60
N VAL A 320 -14.42 -20.77 -34.23
CA VAL A 320 -13.37 -21.58 -34.89
C VAL A 320 -11.96 -21.08 -34.58
N SER A 321 -11.67 -19.80 -34.81
CA SER A 321 -10.27 -19.30 -34.76
C SER A 321 -9.74 -19.21 -33.34
N ARG A 322 -10.51 -18.59 -32.43
CA ARG A 322 -10.18 -18.44 -31.02
C ARG A 322 -10.11 -19.79 -30.29
N PRO A 323 -11.11 -20.71 -30.37
CA PRO A 323 -11.02 -22.03 -29.74
C PRO A 323 -9.81 -22.83 -30.21
N ARG A 324 -9.48 -22.80 -31.51
CA ARG A 324 -8.32 -23.49 -32.06
C ARG A 324 -6.98 -22.89 -31.60
N MET A 325 -6.90 -21.57 -31.41
CA MET A 325 -5.73 -20.94 -30.80
C MET A 325 -5.59 -21.36 -29.34
N VAL A 326 -6.67 -21.30 -28.55
CA VAL A 326 -6.67 -21.71 -27.14
C VAL A 326 -6.26 -23.18 -26.99
N GLU A 327 -6.89 -24.10 -27.75
CA GLU A 327 -6.56 -25.53 -27.75
C GLU A 327 -5.08 -25.77 -28.11
N ARG A 328 -4.56 -25.08 -29.14
CA ARG A 328 -3.14 -25.17 -29.51
C ARG A 328 -2.22 -24.70 -28.39
N THR A 329 -2.48 -23.51 -27.82
CA THR A 329 -1.65 -22.95 -26.74
C THR A 329 -1.71 -23.83 -25.50
N GLN A 330 -2.88 -24.33 -25.11
CA GLN A 330 -3.04 -25.29 -24.01
C GLN A 330 -2.29 -26.60 -24.28
N THR A 331 -2.36 -27.12 -25.50
CA THR A 331 -1.71 -28.39 -25.87
C THR A 331 -0.18 -28.28 -25.91
N GLN A 332 0.39 -27.14 -26.31
CA GLN A 332 1.84 -26.97 -26.48
C GLN A 332 2.53 -26.34 -25.26
N TYR A 333 1.85 -25.45 -24.54
CA TYR A 333 2.43 -24.60 -23.49
C TYR A 333 1.61 -24.59 -22.20
N GLY A 334 0.39 -25.14 -22.22
CA GLY A 334 -0.47 -25.23 -21.05
C GLY A 334 -0.03 -26.36 -20.12
N LEU A 335 0.03 -26.06 -18.83
CA LEU A 335 0.15 -27.08 -17.79
C LEU A 335 -1.22 -27.75 -17.63
N THR A 336 -1.32 -29.06 -17.78
CA THR A 336 -2.54 -29.80 -17.38
C THR A 336 -2.75 -29.70 -15.87
N GLU A 337 -4.00 -29.81 -15.43
CA GLU A 337 -4.23 -30.12 -14.02
C GLU A 337 -3.69 -31.54 -13.75
N PRO A 338 -2.92 -31.75 -12.67
CA PRO A 338 -2.70 -33.10 -12.19
C PRO A 338 -4.06 -33.69 -11.88
N ALA A 339 -4.50 -34.66 -12.68
CA ALA A 339 -5.69 -35.43 -12.34
C ALA A 339 -5.45 -36.02 -10.95
N GLU A 340 -6.32 -35.72 -9.99
CA GLU A 340 -6.11 -36.00 -8.56
C GLU A 340 -5.76 -37.47 -8.30
N SER A 341 -4.46 -37.79 -8.34
CA SER A 341 -3.91 -38.96 -7.71
C SER A 341 -4.17 -38.75 -6.22
N ASN A 342 -5.14 -39.51 -5.71
CA ASN A 342 -5.65 -39.47 -4.33
C ASN A 342 -4.60 -39.97 -3.33
N THR A 343 -3.51 -39.23 -3.28
CA THR A 343 -2.45 -39.20 -2.29
C THR A 343 -2.17 -37.71 -2.11
N THR A 344 -3.08 -37.02 -1.43
CA THR A 344 -2.70 -35.83 -0.66
C THR A 344 -1.44 -36.22 0.11
N PRO A 345 -0.29 -35.57 -0.12
CA PRO A 345 0.64 -35.40 0.99
C PRO A 345 -0.19 -34.73 2.08
N GLU A 346 -0.12 -35.24 3.30
CA GLU A 346 -0.84 -34.65 4.44
C GLU A 346 -0.65 -33.12 4.41
N GLU A 347 -1.74 -32.36 4.63
CA GLU A 347 -1.69 -30.91 4.85
C GLU A 347 -0.97 -30.61 6.18
N THR A 348 0.31 -30.93 6.20
CA THR A 348 1.29 -30.54 7.18
C THR A 348 1.72 -29.11 6.87
N GLY A 349 0.75 -28.19 7.03
CA GLY A 349 1.03 -26.77 7.18
C GLY A 349 2.15 -26.59 8.22
N TRP A 350 3.09 -25.70 7.93
CA TRP A 350 4.33 -25.58 8.68
C TRP A 350 4.05 -25.29 10.17
N GLY A 351 4.31 -26.27 11.05
CA GLY A 351 4.08 -26.16 12.49
C GLY A 351 3.01 -27.11 13.09
N SER A 352 2.26 -27.86 12.27
CA SER A 352 1.27 -28.85 12.76
C SER A 352 1.94 -30.03 13.50
N SER A 353 2.07 -29.94 14.82
CA SER A 353 2.65 -30.99 15.68
C SER A 353 1.57 -31.75 16.47
N GLU A 354 1.47 -33.05 16.23
CA GLU A 354 0.60 -33.94 17.01
C GLU A 354 1.06 -34.07 18.47
N ALA A 355 0.10 -34.02 19.40
CA ALA A 355 0.31 -34.41 20.79
C ALA A 355 -0.45 -35.73 21.07
N GLU A 356 0.27 -36.85 21.04
CA GLU A 356 -0.28 -38.16 21.38
C GLU A 356 -0.90 -38.19 22.79
N THR A 357 -2.14 -38.64 22.92
CA THR A 357 -2.68 -39.18 24.19
C THR A 357 -3.43 -40.49 23.99
N THR A 358 -2.80 -41.59 24.41
CA THR A 358 -3.39 -42.94 24.42
C THR A 358 -4.43 -43.10 25.53
N GLY A 359 -5.66 -43.58 25.25
CA GLY A 359 -6.70 -43.68 26.29
C GLY A 359 -8.03 -44.38 25.98
N SER A 360 -8.01 -45.61 25.44
CA SER A 360 -9.11 -46.60 25.34
C SER A 360 -10.55 -46.24 25.82
N ALA A 361 -11.45 -46.06 24.85
CA ALA A 361 -12.88 -46.44 24.77
C ALA A 361 -13.69 -46.93 26.00
N ALA A 362 -14.89 -46.34 26.19
CA ALA A 362 -16.18 -47.07 26.28
C ALA A 362 -17.41 -46.15 26.09
N ASP A 363 -18.32 -46.53 25.18
CA ASP A 363 -19.76 -46.21 24.99
C ASP A 363 -20.41 -44.90 25.50
N GLY A 364 -21.20 -44.27 24.60
CA GLY A 364 -22.50 -43.68 24.97
C GLY A 364 -22.94 -42.40 24.25
N ASP A 365 -23.88 -42.54 23.29
CA ASP A 365 -24.90 -41.56 22.84
C ASP A 365 -25.14 -40.36 23.80
N THR A 366 -25.21 -39.09 23.38
CA THR A 366 -26.03 -38.51 22.28
C THR A 366 -25.51 -37.13 21.83
N ALA A 367 -25.95 -36.69 20.63
CA ALA A 367 -25.68 -35.36 20.08
C ALA A 367 -26.28 -34.19 20.87
N THR A 368 -25.50 -33.09 20.98
CA THR A 368 -25.95 -31.69 20.88
C THR A 368 -24.74 -30.80 20.60
N ASP A 369 -24.76 -30.09 19.48
CA ASP A 369 -23.95 -28.89 19.23
C ASP A 369 -24.59 -27.72 20.01
N PRO A 370 -23.82 -26.93 20.77
CA PRO A 370 -23.61 -25.56 20.31
C PRO A 370 -22.24 -24.94 20.65
N THR A 371 -21.93 -23.90 19.88
CA THR A 371 -20.99 -22.82 20.20
C THR A 371 -21.19 -22.20 21.60
N GLN A 372 -20.09 -22.00 22.34
CA GLN A 372 -19.82 -20.74 23.05
C GLN A 372 -18.39 -20.67 23.64
N SER A 373 -17.90 -19.43 23.75
CA SER A 373 -16.53 -19.07 24.15
C SER A 373 -16.30 -18.97 25.67
N ALA A 374 -15.03 -18.71 26.01
CA ALA A 374 -14.50 -18.22 27.29
C ALA A 374 -14.23 -19.24 28.42
N PHE A 375 -12.97 -19.31 28.86
CA PHE A 375 -12.61 -18.54 30.07
C PHE A 375 -11.11 -18.22 30.18
N ILE A 376 -10.85 -17.09 30.84
CA ILE A 376 -9.55 -16.60 31.34
C ILE A 376 -9.07 -17.51 32.49
N SER A 377 -7.76 -17.72 32.68
CA SER A 377 -7.13 -17.63 34.01
C SER A 377 -5.61 -17.68 34.00
N GLU A 378 -5.05 -16.71 34.72
CA GLU A 378 -3.66 -16.57 35.15
C GLU A 378 -3.14 -17.76 35.97
N SER A 379 -1.81 -17.95 35.93
CA SER A 379 -0.95 -18.49 37.00
C SER A 379 0.50 -18.22 36.61
N THR A 380 1.42 -17.69 37.44
CA THR A 380 1.34 -17.30 38.85
C THR A 380 2.47 -16.30 39.16
N THR A 381 2.25 -15.42 40.13
CA THR A 381 3.29 -14.63 40.80
C THR A 381 4.26 -15.50 41.60
N GLU A 382 5.54 -15.12 41.72
CA GLU A 382 6.18 -15.03 43.05
C GLU A 382 7.45 -14.14 43.10
N ASP A 383 7.53 -13.44 44.23
CA ASP A 383 8.51 -12.50 44.78
C ASP A 383 10.00 -12.51 44.39
N ALA A 384 10.56 -11.28 44.39
CA ALA A 384 11.89 -11.03 44.96
C ALA A 384 12.01 -9.59 45.53
N SER A 385 11.59 -9.40 46.79
CA SER A 385 11.79 -8.13 47.52
C SER A 385 13.19 -8.00 48.14
N THR A 386 13.78 -6.79 48.15
CA THR A 386 14.69 -6.37 49.25
C THR A 386 14.76 -4.84 49.40
N SER A 387 14.50 -4.35 50.62
CA SER A 387 14.39 -2.92 50.95
C SER A 387 15.69 -2.30 51.46
N THR A 388 15.89 -0.98 51.29
CA THR A 388 16.43 -0.14 52.40
C THR A 388 16.03 1.35 52.32
N THR A 389 15.64 1.92 53.48
CA THR A 389 15.74 3.34 53.94
C THR A 389 14.88 4.47 53.33
N GLN A 390 14.02 5.04 54.20
CA GLN A 390 13.56 6.46 54.24
C GLN A 390 14.56 7.31 55.11
N PRO A 391 14.35 8.62 55.51
CA PRO A 391 13.17 9.51 55.36
C PRO A 391 13.43 11.05 55.13
N ALA A 392 12.32 11.82 55.24
CA ALA A 392 12.19 13.24 55.67
C ALA A 392 12.25 14.37 54.60
N THR A 393 11.49 15.47 54.69
CA THR A 393 10.19 15.81 55.37
C THR A 393 9.61 17.13 54.76
N ASP A 394 8.36 17.46 55.15
CA ASP A 394 7.80 18.82 55.39
C ASP A 394 7.01 19.60 54.31
N SER A 395 5.72 19.80 54.65
CA SER A 395 4.94 21.06 54.64
C SER A 395 4.01 21.47 53.48
N ASP A 396 2.71 21.15 53.69
CA ASP A 396 1.50 22.01 53.58
C ASP A 396 1.69 23.43 54.22
N PRO A 397 0.78 24.45 54.07
CA PRO A 397 -0.69 24.32 53.90
C PRO A 397 -1.49 25.44 53.15
N ASP A 398 -2.83 25.32 53.23
CA ASP A 398 -3.89 26.37 53.29
C ASP A 398 -4.29 27.20 52.03
N ALA A 399 -5.55 27.64 51.84
CA ALA A 399 -6.87 27.26 52.42
C ALA A 399 -8.06 27.96 51.70
N ASP A 400 -9.27 27.44 51.96
CA ASP A 400 -10.61 28.07 52.03
C ASP A 400 -11.39 28.65 50.81
N GLU A 401 -12.53 27.98 50.56
CA GLU A 401 -13.93 28.47 50.59
C GLU A 401 -14.34 29.80 49.90
N SER A 402 -15.39 29.75 49.06
CA SER A 402 -16.78 29.96 49.53
C SER A 402 -17.84 29.96 48.41
N GLU A 403 -19.01 29.37 48.66
CA GLU A 403 -20.22 29.52 47.83
C GLU A 403 -20.91 30.87 48.07
N MET A 404 -21.75 31.34 47.11
CA MET A 404 -23.18 31.65 47.33
C MET A 404 -23.85 32.31 46.10
N SER A 405 -25.05 31.83 45.73
CA SER A 405 -25.98 32.47 44.78
C SER A 405 -26.72 33.67 45.41
N PRO A 406 -27.45 34.53 44.64
CA PRO A 406 -28.91 34.30 44.53
C PRO A 406 -29.69 34.89 43.30
N LEU A 407 -30.66 34.11 42.81
CA LEU A 407 -32.11 34.40 42.62
C LEU A 407 -32.64 35.78 42.11
N PHE A 408 -33.36 35.77 40.96
CA PHE A 408 -34.62 36.48 40.62
C PHE A 408 -35.10 36.09 39.18
N GLY A 409 -36.37 36.07 38.75
CA GLY A 409 -37.65 35.96 39.48
C GLY A 409 -38.94 36.50 38.76
N GLN A 410 -39.81 35.60 38.24
CA GLN A 410 -41.27 35.79 37.90
C GLN A 410 -41.65 36.69 36.69
N THR A 411 -42.82 36.63 35.99
CA THR A 411 -44.05 35.76 35.84
C THR A 411 -44.77 36.23 34.53
N THR A 412 -45.62 35.51 33.79
CA THR A 412 -47.05 35.09 33.99
C THR A 412 -47.48 34.31 32.71
N GLU A 413 -48.09 33.11 32.74
CA GLU A 413 -49.49 32.73 33.04
C GLU A 413 -50.56 33.10 31.98
N THR A 414 -51.14 32.07 31.33
CA THR A 414 -52.60 31.76 31.31
C THR A 414 -52.89 30.37 30.68
N ASP A 415 -53.36 29.43 31.51
CA ASP A 415 -54.61 28.61 31.45
C ASP A 415 -55.20 28.15 30.08
N GLU A 416 -55.89 26.99 29.96
CA GLU A 416 -56.64 26.21 30.96
C GLU A 416 -56.89 24.74 30.48
N GLU A 417 -56.87 23.75 31.41
CA GLU A 417 -57.69 22.49 31.51
C GLU A 417 -58.01 21.56 30.29
N SER A 418 -58.36 20.26 30.40
CA SER A 418 -58.28 19.17 31.42
C SER A 418 -58.81 17.86 30.74
N ALA A 419 -58.59 16.60 31.16
CA ALA A 419 -57.59 15.90 31.99
C ALA A 419 -57.81 14.34 31.88
N ALA A 420 -57.03 13.55 32.65
CA ALA A 420 -57.24 12.15 33.11
C ALA A 420 -56.62 10.99 32.28
N ASP A 421 -55.92 10.00 32.86
CA ASP A 421 -55.38 9.78 34.22
C ASP A 421 -54.34 8.61 34.22
N GLN A 422 -53.64 8.39 35.35
CA GLN A 422 -52.80 7.24 35.77
C GLN A 422 -51.29 7.25 35.39
N ALA A 423 -50.46 7.43 36.43
CA ALA A 423 -49.02 7.11 36.50
C ALA A 423 -48.82 5.71 37.18
N ALA A 424 -47.65 5.08 37.34
CA ALA A 424 -46.26 5.37 36.99
C ALA A 424 -45.44 4.03 37.01
N GLY A 425 -44.27 3.98 36.37
CA GLY A 425 -43.30 2.87 36.50
C GLY A 425 -42.23 2.92 35.38
N PRO A 426 -40.92 2.92 35.68
CA PRO A 426 -39.90 3.23 34.68
C PRO A 426 -39.35 1.98 33.99
N GLU A 427 -39.14 2.05 32.68
CA GLU A 427 -38.27 1.12 31.95
C GLU A 427 -37.31 1.90 31.04
N ASN A 428 -36.07 1.42 30.97
CA ASN A 428 -35.00 2.05 30.20
C ASN A 428 -35.29 1.92 28.71
N GLY A 429 -35.68 3.01 28.06
CA GLY A 429 -35.79 3.09 26.61
C GLY A 429 -34.44 3.48 26.00
N ALA A 430 -33.64 2.49 25.61
CA ALA A 430 -32.68 2.72 24.54
C ALA A 430 -33.48 3.04 23.26
N THR A 431 -33.29 4.23 22.71
CA THR A 431 -33.92 4.60 21.43
C THR A 431 -33.14 3.91 20.32
N PRO A 432 -33.77 3.08 19.46
CA PRO A 432 -33.05 2.46 18.35
C PRO A 432 -32.62 3.53 17.34
N VAL A 433 -31.37 3.44 16.89
CA VAL A 433 -30.79 4.27 15.82
C VAL A 433 -31.70 4.22 14.58
N GLN A 434 -31.93 5.39 13.96
CA GLN A 434 -32.82 5.49 12.80
C GLN A 434 -32.29 4.69 11.60
N GLU A 435 -33.18 4.07 10.83
CA GLU A 435 -32.82 3.23 9.67
C GLU A 435 -32.23 4.05 8.51
N SER A 436 -30.93 4.30 8.55
CA SER A 436 -30.15 4.62 7.36
C SER A 436 -30.22 3.43 6.39
N SER A 437 -30.88 3.65 5.25
CA SER A 437 -31.16 2.62 4.25
C SER A 437 -29.99 2.45 3.28
N VAL A 438 -28.94 1.70 3.69
CA VAL A 438 -27.79 1.43 2.82
C VAL A 438 -28.17 0.43 1.70
N PRO A 439 -27.84 0.67 0.42
CA PRO A 439 -28.41 -0.07 -0.72
C PRO A 439 -27.63 -1.32 -1.15
N VAL A 440 -26.80 -1.94 -0.29
CA VAL A 440 -26.05 -3.16 -0.65
C VAL A 440 -26.98 -4.39 -0.64
N PRO A 441 -27.09 -5.16 -1.75
CA PRO A 441 -27.91 -6.37 -1.80
C PRO A 441 -27.42 -7.48 -0.85
N ASP A 442 -28.35 -8.18 -0.20
CA ASP A 442 -28.02 -9.30 0.72
C ASP A 442 -27.20 -10.42 0.05
N ASP A 443 -27.29 -10.59 -1.27
CA ASP A 443 -26.51 -11.60 -2.01
C ASP A 443 -25.06 -11.17 -2.29
N GLU A 444 -24.78 -9.87 -2.28
CA GLU A 444 -23.42 -9.30 -2.39
C GLU A 444 -22.72 -9.37 -1.02
N LEU A 445 -23.44 -9.01 0.07
CA LEU A 445 -22.99 -9.24 1.44
C LEU A 445 -22.59 -10.70 1.69
N ARG A 446 -23.38 -11.67 1.20
CA ARG A 446 -23.06 -13.10 1.30
C ARG A 446 -21.85 -13.53 0.50
N GLN A 447 -21.58 -12.92 -0.65
CA GLN A 447 -20.41 -13.23 -1.47
C GLN A 447 -19.13 -12.70 -0.84
N CYS A 448 -19.17 -11.49 -0.28
CA CYS A 448 -18.05 -10.89 0.45
C CYS A 448 -17.93 -11.42 1.89
N GLY A 449 -18.93 -12.16 2.38
CA GLY A 449 -18.96 -12.66 3.75
C GLY A 449 -19.11 -11.56 4.81
N LEU A 450 -19.79 -10.46 4.48
CA LEU A 450 -20.00 -9.30 5.36
C LEU A 450 -21.36 -9.39 6.06
N SER A 451 -21.43 -8.87 7.29
CA SER A 451 -22.69 -8.67 8.00
C SER A 451 -23.38 -7.39 7.53
N ARG A 452 -24.63 -7.18 7.96
CA ARG A 452 -25.30 -5.87 7.76
C ARG A 452 -24.75 -4.79 8.69
N ASP A 453 -24.19 -5.18 9.83
CA ASP A 453 -23.56 -4.27 10.78
C ASP A 453 -22.20 -3.80 10.25
N ASP A 454 -21.43 -4.66 9.57
CA ASP A 454 -20.21 -4.30 8.83
C ASP A 454 -20.48 -3.13 7.87
N VAL A 455 -21.50 -3.25 7.02
CA VAL A 455 -21.85 -2.23 6.02
C VAL A 455 -22.48 -0.98 6.63
N ARG A 456 -23.28 -1.11 7.70
CA ARG A 456 -23.78 0.06 8.45
C ARG A 456 -22.65 0.83 9.12
N PHE A 457 -21.67 0.13 9.69
CA PHE A 457 -20.48 0.73 10.29
C PHE A 457 -19.62 1.44 9.23
N LEU A 458 -19.35 0.81 8.08
CA LEU A 458 -18.69 1.48 6.94
C LEU A 458 -19.42 2.77 6.55
N ASN A 459 -20.75 2.72 6.39
CA ASN A 459 -21.55 3.89 6.03
C ASN A 459 -21.45 5.00 7.08
N ARG A 460 -21.52 4.66 8.37
CA ARG A 460 -21.43 5.62 9.49
C ARG A 460 -20.04 6.25 9.58
N VAL A 461 -18.96 5.48 9.39
CA VAL A 461 -17.60 6.04 9.32
C VAL A 461 -17.46 6.99 8.13
N LEU A 462 -18.05 6.68 6.97
CA LEU A 462 -18.07 7.58 5.81
C LEU A 462 -18.89 8.86 6.07
N ASP A 463 -20.01 8.77 6.79
CA ASP A 463 -20.79 9.94 7.23
C ASP A 463 -19.94 10.88 8.11
N VAL A 464 -19.20 10.33 9.08
CA VAL A 464 -18.28 11.12 9.92
C VAL A 464 -17.15 11.74 9.09
N MET A 465 -16.57 10.99 8.13
CA MET A 465 -15.54 11.53 7.21
C MET A 465 -16.08 12.67 6.33
N ASN A 466 -17.33 12.59 5.88
CA ASN A 466 -18.00 13.61 5.07
C ASN A 466 -18.58 14.79 5.90
N ARG A 467 -18.45 14.75 7.23
CA ARG A 467 -19.12 15.67 8.18
C ARG A 467 -20.66 15.70 7.98
N GLU A 468 -21.25 14.55 7.66
CA GLU A 468 -22.69 14.32 7.44
C GLU A 468 -23.40 13.65 8.63
N ASP A 469 -22.65 13.27 9.66
CA ASP A 469 -23.17 12.59 10.85
C ASP A 469 -23.65 13.60 11.91
N ASP A 470 -24.94 13.51 12.28
CA ASP A 470 -25.59 14.37 13.27
C ASP A 470 -25.23 14.03 14.74
N GLU A 471 -24.67 12.85 15.03
CA GLU A 471 -24.42 12.33 16.38
C GLU A 471 -22.91 12.21 16.69
N TYR A 472 -22.10 11.88 15.69
CA TYR A 472 -20.65 11.67 15.83
C TYR A 472 -19.85 12.68 14.99
N THR A 473 -18.96 13.42 15.62
CA THR A 473 -18.04 14.33 14.92
C THR A 473 -16.67 13.67 14.69
N LEU A 474 -15.85 14.27 13.82
CA LEU A 474 -14.45 13.88 13.63
C LEU A 474 -13.63 13.85 14.93
N LEU A 475 -14.03 14.58 15.98
CA LEU A 475 -13.29 14.61 17.25
C LEU A 475 -13.74 13.52 18.22
N ASP A 476 -14.88 12.88 17.97
CA ASP A 476 -15.41 11.83 18.86
C ASP A 476 -14.64 10.52 18.71
N ARG A 477 -14.69 9.69 19.76
CA ARG A 477 -13.95 8.43 19.76
C ARG A 477 -14.69 7.41 18.90
N MET A 478 -14.22 7.16 17.68
CA MET A 478 -14.75 6.09 16.82
C MET A 478 -14.68 4.68 17.44
N SER A 479 -13.98 4.48 18.56
CA SER A 479 -14.13 3.25 19.35
C SER A 479 -15.54 3.09 19.95
N GLN A 480 -16.21 4.19 20.33
CA GLN A 480 -17.59 4.17 20.81
C GLN A 480 -18.56 3.85 19.68
N LEU A 481 -18.38 4.48 18.51
CA LEU A 481 -19.12 4.20 17.27
C LEU A 481 -19.00 2.71 16.87
N ARG A 482 -17.81 2.10 16.99
CA ARG A 482 -17.64 0.64 16.80
C ARG A 482 -18.46 -0.18 17.79
N ASP A 483 -18.51 0.24 19.06
CA ASP A 483 -19.12 -0.53 20.15
C ASP A 483 -20.67 -0.46 20.14
N GLU A 484 -21.28 0.21 19.16
CA GLU A 484 -22.72 0.22 18.90
C GLU A 484 -23.20 -0.97 18.04
N TYR A 485 -22.28 -1.72 17.42
CA TYR A 485 -22.59 -2.79 16.48
C TYR A 485 -22.24 -4.17 17.07
N ASP A 486 -23.24 -5.02 17.26
CA ASP A 486 -23.09 -6.34 17.89
C ASP A 486 -22.43 -7.37 16.95
N ASP A 487 -22.68 -7.30 15.63
CA ASP A 487 -22.19 -8.28 14.63
C ASP A 487 -21.13 -7.66 13.68
N LEU A 488 -20.23 -6.84 14.23
CA LEU A 488 -19.19 -6.11 13.49
C LEU A 488 -17.83 -6.84 13.47
N HIS A 489 -17.29 -7.04 12.28
CA HIS A 489 -16.03 -7.74 12.01
C HIS A 489 -14.95 -6.81 11.44
N VAL A 490 -14.50 -5.85 12.25
CA VAL A 490 -13.48 -4.83 11.87
C VAL A 490 -12.23 -5.42 11.19
N GLU A 491 -11.75 -6.58 11.63
CA GLU A 491 -10.56 -7.21 11.02
C GLU A 491 -10.86 -7.80 9.63
N ARG A 492 -12.08 -8.31 9.38
CA ARG A 492 -12.51 -8.73 8.02
C ARG A 492 -12.60 -7.55 7.07
N LEU A 493 -13.11 -6.40 7.55
CA LEU A 493 -13.17 -5.16 6.77
C LEU A 493 -11.76 -4.64 6.40
N LYS A 494 -10.75 -4.90 7.23
CA LYS A 494 -9.34 -4.58 6.95
C LYS A 494 -8.68 -5.60 6.02
N GLU A 495 -8.97 -6.89 6.19
CA GLU A 495 -8.46 -7.97 5.32
C GLU A 495 -8.98 -7.89 3.87
N GLN A 496 -10.11 -7.19 3.66
CA GLN A 496 -10.71 -6.96 2.34
C GLN A 496 -10.43 -5.54 1.80
N ASP A 497 -9.49 -4.79 2.39
CA ASP A 497 -9.14 -3.42 1.98
C ASP A 497 -10.32 -2.43 1.91
N LEU A 498 -11.41 -2.68 2.67
CA LEU A 498 -12.59 -1.80 2.75
C LEU A 498 -12.40 -0.69 3.80
N LEU A 499 -11.57 -0.94 4.81
CA LEU A 499 -11.39 -0.11 5.98
C LEU A 499 -9.94 -0.12 6.47
N GLU A 500 -9.40 1.05 6.78
CA GLU A 500 -8.12 1.18 7.50
C GLU A 500 -8.35 1.67 8.93
N ALA A 501 -7.39 1.40 9.83
CA ALA A 501 -7.47 1.77 11.23
C ALA A 501 -6.18 2.45 11.72
N ASP A 502 -6.25 3.75 11.95
CA ASP A 502 -5.13 4.62 12.33
C ASP A 502 -5.37 5.27 13.71
N SER A 503 -4.44 6.11 14.17
CA SER A 503 -4.62 6.89 15.41
C SER A 503 -4.31 8.38 15.22
N ALA A 504 -5.12 9.24 15.86
CA ALA A 504 -4.94 10.69 15.90
C ALA A 504 -5.26 11.22 17.29
N ALA A 505 -4.53 12.23 17.79
CA ALA A 505 -4.72 12.81 19.13
C ALA A 505 -4.73 11.78 20.30
N GLY A 506 -4.16 10.58 20.11
CA GLY A 506 -4.21 9.48 21.08
C GLY A 506 -5.53 8.69 21.12
N ARG A 507 -6.40 8.86 20.11
CA ARG A 507 -7.66 8.14 19.90
C ARG A 507 -7.52 7.27 18.64
N LYS A 508 -8.27 6.16 18.55
CA LYS A 508 -8.31 5.29 17.36
C LYS A 508 -9.40 5.77 16.41
N TYR A 509 -9.06 5.89 15.13
CA TYR A 509 -9.95 6.29 14.04
C TYR A 509 -9.97 5.22 12.96
N TYR A 510 -11.00 5.26 12.12
CA TYR A 510 -11.15 4.41 10.96
C TYR A 510 -11.30 5.27 9.70
N THR A 511 -10.79 4.78 8.58
CA THR A 511 -10.84 5.43 7.26
C THR A 511 -11.49 4.45 6.29
N VAL A 512 -12.61 4.83 5.66
CA VAL A 512 -13.20 4.00 4.59
C VAL A 512 -12.34 4.15 3.33
N LEU A 513 -11.81 3.04 2.86
CA LEU A 513 -10.94 2.95 1.69
C LEU A 513 -11.78 2.97 0.39
N PRO A 514 -11.17 3.18 -0.81
CA PRO A 514 -11.90 3.24 -2.07
C PRO A 514 -12.84 2.05 -2.31
N ASP A 515 -12.37 0.82 -2.12
CA ASP A 515 -13.17 -0.40 -2.29
C ASP A 515 -14.38 -0.45 -1.32
N GLY A 516 -14.22 0.10 -0.11
CA GLY A 516 -15.31 0.27 0.86
C GLY A 516 -16.33 1.34 0.46
N ARG A 517 -15.93 2.35 -0.32
CA ARG A 517 -16.81 3.39 -0.88
C ARG A 517 -17.58 2.87 -2.10
N ASP A 518 -16.90 2.11 -2.95
CA ASP A 518 -17.49 1.44 -4.11
C ASP A 518 -18.54 0.42 -3.67
N LEU A 519 -18.25 -0.40 -2.64
CA LEU A 519 -19.21 -1.31 -2.01
C LEU A 519 -20.46 -0.58 -1.48
N LEU A 520 -20.31 0.63 -0.91
CA LEU A 520 -21.42 1.45 -0.44
C LEU A 520 -22.18 2.17 -1.56
N GLY A 521 -21.60 2.27 -2.77
CA GLY A 521 -22.06 3.15 -3.83
C GLY A 521 -22.06 4.64 -3.42
N ARG A 522 -21.10 5.05 -2.57
CA ARG A 522 -21.02 6.42 -2.00
C ARG A 522 -19.61 6.98 -2.09
N GLU A 523 -19.49 8.20 -2.59
CA GLU A 523 -18.22 8.91 -2.71
C GLU A 523 -17.83 9.64 -1.40
N LEU A 524 -16.52 9.80 -1.19
CA LEU A 524 -15.98 10.76 -0.22
C LEU A 524 -16.09 12.17 -0.81
N LYS A 525 -16.63 13.13 -0.07
CA LYS A 525 -16.67 14.53 -0.51
C LYS A 525 -15.27 15.10 -0.63
N ALA A 526 -14.99 15.73 -1.76
CA ALA A 526 -13.73 16.39 -2.04
C ALA A 526 -13.93 17.75 -2.74
N GLY A 527 -12.90 18.58 -2.70
CA GLY A 527 -12.89 19.97 -3.16
C GLY A 527 -12.91 20.99 -2.02
N PRO A 528 -13.04 22.29 -2.33
CA PRO A 528 -12.96 23.37 -1.35
C PRO A 528 -13.94 23.17 -0.18
N GLY A 529 -13.45 23.31 1.06
CA GLY A 529 -14.21 23.04 2.28
C GLY A 529 -14.40 21.56 2.66
N ALA A 530 -13.98 20.59 1.84
CA ALA A 530 -14.19 19.16 2.08
C ALA A 530 -12.90 18.31 2.13
N GLY A 531 -11.85 18.72 1.42
CA GLY A 531 -10.55 18.04 1.35
C GLY A 531 -10.39 17.17 0.11
N ASP A 532 -9.51 16.16 0.17
CA ASP A 532 -9.14 15.36 -1.00
C ASP A 532 -9.78 13.96 -1.05
N LEU A 533 -9.94 13.43 -2.27
CA LEU A 533 -10.49 12.09 -2.52
C LEU A 533 -9.66 10.96 -1.87
N GLY A 534 -8.35 11.17 -1.68
CA GLY A 534 -7.45 10.21 -1.03
C GLY A 534 -7.26 10.42 0.47
N GLU A 535 -7.92 11.42 1.06
CA GLU A 535 -7.57 11.91 2.40
C GLU A 535 -8.02 10.95 3.52
N LYS A 536 -7.13 10.71 4.50
CA LYS A 536 -7.39 9.80 5.63
C LYS A 536 -8.05 10.52 6.81
N THR A 537 -8.86 9.81 7.59
CA THR A 537 -9.53 10.37 8.79
C THR A 537 -8.58 11.07 9.79
N PRO A 538 -7.36 10.56 10.11
CA PRO A 538 -6.40 11.27 10.95
C PRO A 538 -6.00 12.67 10.46
N HIS A 539 -6.00 12.92 9.14
CA HIS A 539 -5.72 14.23 8.54
C HIS A 539 -6.93 15.16 8.76
N LYS A 540 -8.15 14.72 8.38
CA LYS A 540 -9.41 15.43 8.67
C LYS A 540 -9.56 15.81 10.15
N VAL A 541 -9.05 14.98 11.07
CA VAL A 541 -8.98 15.28 12.52
C VAL A 541 -8.00 16.41 12.82
N GLY A 542 -6.79 16.38 12.26
CA GLY A 542 -5.79 17.45 12.38
C GLY A 542 -6.31 18.79 11.85
N VAL A 543 -6.85 18.79 10.63
CA VAL A 543 -7.51 19.95 10.02
C VAL A 543 -8.65 20.48 10.89
N ARG A 544 -9.50 19.60 11.44
CA ARG A 544 -10.59 20.02 12.35
C ARG A 544 -10.08 20.61 13.67
N LEU A 545 -8.95 20.14 14.20
CA LEU A 545 -8.32 20.71 15.39
C LEU A 545 -7.72 22.10 15.11
N LEU A 546 -7.09 22.29 13.95
CA LEU A 546 -6.64 23.61 13.49
C LEU A 546 -7.80 24.58 13.27
N GLU A 547 -8.89 24.11 12.64
CA GLU A 547 -10.10 24.90 12.39
C GLU A 547 -10.67 25.47 13.69
N LEU A 548 -10.82 24.63 14.73
CA LEU A 548 -11.30 25.06 16.04
C LEU A 548 -10.30 25.96 16.79
N TRP A 549 -9.00 25.72 16.63
CA TRP A 549 -7.96 26.55 17.27
C TRP A 549 -7.95 27.97 16.69
N LEU A 550 -8.05 28.10 15.37
CA LEU A 550 -8.19 29.41 14.71
C LEU A 550 -9.52 30.10 15.04
N GLN A 551 -10.61 29.37 15.29
CA GLN A 551 -11.88 29.96 15.73
C GLN A 551 -11.83 30.57 17.16
N GLN A 552 -10.80 30.27 17.96
CA GLN A 552 -10.59 30.85 19.29
C GLN A 552 -9.63 32.04 19.30
N ARG A 553 -9.14 32.47 18.14
CA ARG A 553 -8.18 33.59 17.99
C ARG A 553 -8.90 34.94 17.93
N ASP A 554 -8.50 35.88 18.79
CA ASP A 554 -9.06 37.25 18.83
C ASP A 554 -8.82 38.05 17.53
N ASP A 555 -7.81 37.65 16.74
CA ASP A 555 -7.39 38.21 15.45
C ASP A 555 -8.06 37.56 14.22
N VAL A 556 -8.95 36.57 14.41
CA VAL A 556 -9.59 35.81 13.32
C VAL A 556 -11.11 35.96 13.37
N GLY A 557 -11.67 36.60 12.34
CA GLY A 557 -13.11 36.77 12.15
C GLY A 557 -13.79 35.64 11.36
N ARG A 558 -13.05 34.89 10.55
CA ARG A 558 -13.55 33.77 9.72
C ARG A 558 -12.48 32.69 9.53
N VAL A 559 -12.88 31.42 9.58
CA VAL A 559 -12.01 30.27 9.31
C VAL A 559 -12.61 29.41 8.21
N GLU A 560 -11.78 29.01 7.24
CA GLU A 560 -12.18 28.15 6.11
C GLU A 560 -11.19 26.97 5.99
N PRO A 561 -11.63 25.71 6.17
CA PRO A 561 -10.79 24.53 5.91
C PRO A 561 -10.70 24.24 4.41
N TYR A 562 -9.59 23.66 3.97
CA TYR A 562 -9.30 23.34 2.57
C TYR A 562 -9.55 24.54 1.65
N TYR A 563 -8.88 25.64 1.95
CA TYR A 563 -9.05 26.92 1.29
C TYR A 563 -8.15 27.00 0.04
N GLU A 564 -8.77 27.18 -1.13
CA GLU A 564 -8.07 27.42 -2.39
C GLU A 564 -7.86 28.92 -2.59
N THR A 565 -6.59 29.34 -2.66
CA THR A 565 -6.15 30.71 -2.92
C THR A 565 -6.28 31.07 -4.41
N ASP A 566 -6.22 32.36 -4.75
CA ASP A 566 -6.35 32.88 -6.13
C ASP A 566 -5.32 32.33 -7.14
N ASP A 567 -4.18 31.78 -6.68
CA ASP A 567 -3.16 31.16 -7.53
C ASP A 567 -3.30 29.62 -7.64
N GLY A 568 -4.32 29.04 -7.00
CA GLY A 568 -4.60 27.60 -7.02
C GLY A 568 -3.88 26.81 -5.93
N THR A 569 -3.24 27.47 -4.96
CA THR A 569 -2.68 26.81 -3.78
C THR A 569 -3.78 26.47 -2.78
N VAL A 570 -3.88 25.20 -2.38
CA VAL A 570 -4.80 24.76 -1.32
C VAL A 570 -4.06 24.73 0.01
N LEU A 571 -4.65 25.38 1.02
CA LEU A 571 -4.22 25.36 2.42
C LEU A 571 -5.18 24.50 3.24
N ASP A 572 -4.65 23.66 4.12
CA ASP A 572 -5.45 22.79 5.01
C ASP A 572 -6.45 23.61 5.86
N VAL A 573 -6.03 24.73 6.44
CA VAL A 573 -6.92 25.73 7.06
C VAL A 573 -6.42 27.16 6.84
N ALA A 574 -7.34 28.05 6.44
CA ALA A 574 -7.11 29.49 6.37
C ALA A 574 -7.91 30.25 7.45
N GLY A 575 -7.27 31.21 8.11
CA GLY A 575 -7.89 32.15 9.05
C GLY A 575 -7.81 33.59 8.53
N PHE A 576 -8.95 34.27 8.48
CA PHE A 576 -9.11 35.64 8.00
C PHE A 576 -9.57 36.57 9.12
N ASP A 577 -9.18 37.83 9.08
CA ASP A 577 -9.61 38.86 10.03
C ASP A 577 -11.03 39.42 9.74
N GLU A 578 -11.41 40.53 10.41
CA GLU A 578 -12.71 41.20 10.17
C GLU A 578 -12.79 41.95 8.83
N ASP A 579 -11.66 42.39 8.27
CA ASP A 579 -11.59 43.10 6.99
C ASP A 579 -11.52 42.13 5.80
N GLY A 580 -11.16 40.86 6.05
CA GLY A 580 -11.14 39.75 5.09
C GLY A 580 -9.75 39.37 4.60
N ASP A 581 -8.69 39.92 5.21
CA ASP A 581 -7.31 39.62 4.88
C ASP A 581 -6.88 38.29 5.55
N LEU A 582 -6.04 37.50 4.87
CA LEU A 582 -5.53 36.23 5.38
C LEU A 582 -4.47 36.50 6.45
N VAL A 583 -4.74 36.10 7.70
CA VAL A 583 -3.85 36.32 8.85
C VAL A 583 -3.21 35.04 9.37
N TRP A 584 -3.82 33.88 9.13
CA TRP A 584 -3.28 32.58 9.51
C TRP A 584 -3.43 31.56 8.38
N ALA A 585 -2.39 30.76 8.16
CA ALA A 585 -2.40 29.58 7.30
C ALA A 585 -1.91 28.38 8.11
N GLY A 586 -2.61 27.24 8.01
CA GLY A 586 -2.32 26.07 8.82
C GLY A 586 -2.29 24.76 8.04
N GLU A 587 -1.35 23.88 8.41
CA GLU A 587 -1.10 22.56 7.80
C GLU A 587 -1.10 21.43 8.84
N ALA A 588 -1.72 20.28 8.52
CA ALA A 588 -1.95 19.17 9.43
C ALA A 588 -1.17 17.90 9.04
N GLU A 589 0.06 17.77 9.54
CA GLU A 589 1.00 16.74 9.10
C GLU A 589 0.86 15.37 9.77
N LEU A 590 1.04 14.34 8.93
CA LEU A 590 1.05 12.92 9.27
C LEU A 590 2.40 12.28 8.94
N ALA A 591 2.64 11.06 9.41
CA ALA A 591 3.85 10.31 9.07
C ALA A 591 3.84 9.96 7.56
N SER A 592 4.66 10.67 6.78
CA SER A 592 4.82 10.48 5.34
C SER A 592 6.23 9.98 5.00
N ASN A 593 6.31 9.07 4.02
CA ASN A 593 7.60 8.65 3.46
C ASN A 593 8.15 9.66 2.43
N ASN A 594 7.36 10.67 2.03
CA ASN A 594 7.79 11.71 1.11
C ASN A 594 8.39 12.90 1.88
N ARG A 595 9.73 12.93 2.01
CA ARG A 595 10.45 14.05 2.65
C ARG A 595 10.38 15.38 1.87
N HIS A 596 9.89 15.39 0.63
CA HIS A 596 9.75 16.61 -0.16
C HIS A 596 8.40 17.31 0.05
N ALA A 597 7.32 16.58 0.36
CA ALA A 597 6.00 17.18 0.57
C ALA A 597 6.02 18.30 1.63
N PRO A 598 6.58 18.09 2.85
CA PRO A 598 6.64 19.16 3.86
C PRO A 598 7.48 20.37 3.42
N VAL A 599 8.42 20.20 2.47
CA VAL A 599 9.18 21.33 1.90
C VAL A 599 8.34 22.11 0.89
N GLU A 600 7.51 21.43 0.09
CA GLU A 600 6.54 22.08 -0.79
C GLU A 600 5.46 22.80 0.01
N ASP A 601 4.96 22.20 1.10
CA ASP A 601 3.95 22.79 1.97
C ASP A 601 4.51 24.00 2.76
N TYR A 602 5.78 23.96 3.19
CA TYR A 602 6.48 25.14 3.68
C TYR A 602 6.60 26.23 2.61
N ASP A 603 6.97 25.87 1.37
CA ASP A 603 7.10 26.86 0.29
C ASP A 603 5.76 27.53 -0.02
N LYS A 604 4.64 26.79 -0.01
CA LYS A 604 3.26 27.32 -0.10
C LYS A 604 2.96 28.31 1.03
N LEU A 605 3.16 27.92 2.28
CA LEU A 605 2.91 28.76 3.45
C LEU A 605 3.79 30.02 3.44
N SER A 606 5.05 29.91 3.01
CA SER A 606 5.96 31.05 2.93
C SER A 606 5.63 32.05 1.80
N ALA A 607 4.74 31.67 0.87
CA ALA A 607 4.31 32.52 -0.24
C ALA A 607 3.13 33.43 0.12
N VAL A 608 2.41 33.14 1.21
CA VAL A 608 1.32 33.98 1.74
C VAL A 608 1.81 34.90 2.86
N ASP A 609 1.25 36.12 2.95
CA ASP A 609 1.60 37.12 3.96
C ASP A 609 0.78 36.91 5.24
N ALA A 610 0.97 35.75 5.89
CA ALA A 610 0.17 35.26 7.02
C ALA A 610 1.02 34.45 8.03
N ASP A 611 0.58 34.33 9.28
CA ASP A 611 1.25 33.48 10.27
C ASP A 611 1.01 31.98 9.98
N ALA A 612 2.08 31.18 9.96
CA ALA A 612 2.03 29.77 9.61
C ALA A 612 1.98 28.85 10.85
N ILE A 613 0.96 28.01 10.98
CA ILE A 613 0.84 27.00 12.04
C ILE A 613 0.89 25.55 11.51
N TRP A 614 1.80 24.75 12.05
CA TRP A 614 1.86 23.32 11.74
C TRP A 614 1.34 22.49 12.91
N ALA A 615 0.38 21.61 12.64
CA ALA A 615 -0.11 20.63 13.60
C ALA A 615 0.39 19.23 13.23
N PHE A 616 0.99 18.52 14.18
CA PHE A 616 1.52 17.17 13.95
C PHE A 616 0.79 16.13 14.80
N ASN A 617 0.51 14.96 14.23
CA ASN A 617 -0.11 13.87 14.99
C ASN A 617 0.74 13.42 16.20
N ASN A 618 2.05 13.29 15.99
CA ASN A 618 3.00 12.88 17.03
C ASN A 618 4.35 13.61 16.90
N ARG A 619 5.19 13.47 17.94
CA ARG A 619 6.47 14.18 18.05
C ARG A 619 7.55 13.67 17.09
N GLU A 620 7.46 12.42 16.63
CA GLU A 620 8.42 11.83 15.68
C GLU A 620 8.22 12.46 14.29
N THR A 621 6.97 12.47 13.80
CA THR A 621 6.57 13.19 12.59
C THR A 621 7.02 14.65 12.59
N ALA A 622 6.81 15.38 13.70
CA ALA A 622 7.27 16.77 13.83
C ALA A 622 8.79 16.92 13.65
N LEU A 623 9.58 15.97 14.16
CA LEU A 623 11.04 16.01 14.04
C LEU A 623 11.52 15.59 12.65
N ASP A 624 10.85 14.64 11.99
CA ASP A 624 11.16 14.22 10.61
C ASP A 624 10.87 15.35 9.61
N VAL A 625 9.78 16.10 9.79
CA VAL A 625 9.46 17.31 9.01
C VAL A 625 10.50 18.40 9.26
N LEU A 626 10.82 18.71 10.53
CA LEU A 626 11.83 19.72 10.87
C LEU A 626 13.24 19.34 10.38
N GLU A 627 13.61 18.05 10.35
CA GLU A 627 14.86 17.61 9.70
C GLU A 627 14.82 17.85 8.19
N SER A 628 13.69 17.55 7.54
CA SER A 628 13.52 17.73 6.09
C SER A 628 13.55 19.22 5.69
N LEU A 629 12.95 20.11 6.49
CA LEU A 629 13.04 21.57 6.31
C LEU A 629 14.46 22.10 6.51
N ALA A 630 15.19 21.60 7.51
CA ALA A 630 16.58 21.99 7.72
C ALA A 630 17.50 21.49 6.59
N ASP A 631 17.25 20.30 6.05
CA ASP A 631 18.02 19.73 4.94
C ASP A 631 17.71 20.40 3.59
N ALA A 632 16.60 21.13 3.50
CA ALA A 632 16.21 21.98 2.38
C ALA A 632 16.55 23.48 2.57
N ASP A 633 17.37 23.82 3.56
CA ASP A 633 17.75 25.20 3.92
C ASP A 633 16.52 26.13 4.16
N ARG A 634 15.42 25.60 4.75
CA ARG A 634 14.20 26.37 5.09
C ARG A 634 14.11 26.84 6.53
N ILE A 635 14.89 26.23 7.43
CA ILE A 635 15.08 26.69 8.82
C ILE A 635 16.57 26.71 9.14
N ASP A 636 17.00 27.66 9.98
CA ASP A 636 18.42 27.92 10.24
C ASP A 636 19.17 26.76 10.93
N GLU A 637 18.51 26.02 11.82
CA GLU A 637 19.13 24.94 12.60
C GLU A 637 18.21 23.71 12.80
N ARG A 638 18.82 22.52 12.88
CA ARG A 638 18.10 21.26 13.17
C ARG A 638 17.65 21.19 14.64
N VAL A 639 16.34 21.13 14.88
CA VAL A 639 15.75 20.95 16.21
C VAL A 639 16.15 19.59 16.82
N SER A 640 16.99 19.61 17.87
CA SER A 640 17.55 18.38 18.44
C SER A 640 17.78 18.44 19.96
N GLY A 641 18.14 17.30 20.57
CA GLY A 641 18.67 17.21 21.93
C GLY A 641 17.71 17.61 23.07
N ARG A 642 17.71 18.90 23.44
CA ARG A 642 16.80 19.44 24.47
C ARG A 642 15.54 20.06 23.87
N ALA A 643 15.64 20.72 22.72
CA ALA A 643 14.50 21.31 22.01
C ALA A 643 13.54 20.21 21.53
N ALA A 644 14.06 19.08 21.05
CA ALA A 644 13.26 17.94 20.57
C ALA A 644 12.48 17.14 21.64
N ARG A 645 12.38 17.59 22.91
CA ARG A 645 11.88 16.75 24.03
C ARG A 645 10.37 16.72 24.18
N SER A 646 9.67 17.82 23.92
CA SER A 646 8.22 17.93 23.95
C SER A 646 7.75 18.95 22.92
N PHE A 647 6.46 18.93 22.55
CA PHE A 647 5.91 19.96 21.66
C PHE A 647 6.10 21.39 22.17
N ALA A 648 6.12 21.59 23.50
CA ALA A 648 6.46 22.89 24.08
C ALA A 648 7.90 23.30 23.75
N THR A 649 8.90 22.42 23.97
CA THR A 649 10.30 22.78 23.69
C THR A 649 10.65 22.79 22.21
N ILE A 650 9.85 22.13 21.35
CA ILE A 650 9.97 22.24 19.89
C ILE A 650 9.42 23.59 19.44
N ARG A 651 8.22 23.97 19.91
CA ARG A 651 7.63 25.28 19.66
C ARG A 651 8.54 26.40 20.12
N ASP A 652 9.03 26.36 21.36
CA ASP A 652 9.93 27.38 21.90
C ASP A 652 11.24 27.54 21.08
N ALA A 653 11.62 26.54 20.27
CA ALA A 653 12.76 26.63 19.34
C ALA A 653 12.35 27.07 17.93
N VAL A 654 11.14 26.73 17.48
CA VAL A 654 10.57 27.23 16.22
C VAL A 654 10.27 28.73 16.31
N ASP A 655 9.76 29.19 17.46
CA ASP A 655 9.49 30.60 17.74
C ASP A 655 10.80 31.47 17.76
N GLU A 656 12.00 30.84 17.68
CA GLU A 656 13.31 31.52 17.52
C GLU A 656 13.82 31.56 16.06
N PHE A 657 13.17 30.87 15.10
CA PHE A 657 13.58 30.85 13.68
C PHE A 657 12.99 32.01 12.86
N ASP A 658 13.75 32.52 11.88
CA ASP A 658 13.25 33.51 10.89
C ASP A 658 12.60 32.79 9.70
N ALA A 659 11.53 32.03 9.97
CA ALA A 659 10.95 31.05 9.06
C ALA A 659 9.48 31.38 8.71
N ALA A 660 9.26 32.13 7.63
CA ALA A 660 7.93 32.59 7.21
C ALA A 660 6.90 31.45 7.00
N GLY A 661 7.33 30.29 6.48
CA GLY A 661 6.46 29.12 6.31
C GLY A 661 6.22 28.31 7.59
N LEU A 662 6.75 28.73 8.75
CA LEU A 662 6.71 27.98 10.02
C LEU A 662 6.79 28.93 11.23
N THR A 663 5.74 29.74 11.46
CA THR A 663 5.68 30.65 12.62
C THR A 663 5.54 29.90 13.94
N THR A 664 4.76 28.80 13.99
CA THR A 664 4.60 28.03 15.24
C THR A 664 4.17 26.58 14.98
N VAL A 665 4.40 25.70 15.97
CA VAL A 665 4.02 24.27 15.88
C VAL A 665 3.15 23.81 17.05
N ARG A 666 2.28 22.82 16.80
CA ARG A 666 1.44 22.15 17.80
C ARG A 666 1.40 20.64 17.56
N GLY A 667 1.06 19.88 18.60
CA GLY A 667 0.70 18.47 18.47
C GLY A 667 -0.82 18.31 18.51
N PHE A 668 -1.40 17.37 17.77
CA PHE A 668 -2.86 17.13 17.77
C PHE A 668 -3.41 16.92 19.18
N LYS A 669 -2.69 16.17 20.03
CA LYS A 669 -3.06 15.95 21.42
C LYS A 669 -2.99 17.23 22.28
N ASN A 670 -2.11 18.17 21.94
CA ASN A 670 -2.03 19.45 22.63
C ASN A 670 -3.21 20.35 22.25
N LEU A 671 -3.54 20.43 20.95
CA LEU A 671 -4.73 21.14 20.47
C LEU A 671 -6.02 20.57 21.09
N ASP A 672 -6.18 19.24 21.04
CA ASP A 672 -7.33 18.54 21.65
C ASP A 672 -7.42 18.79 23.18
N GLN A 673 -6.30 18.97 23.87
CA GLN A 673 -6.31 19.32 25.31
C GLN A 673 -6.60 20.80 25.56
N GLU A 674 -6.17 21.70 24.68
CA GLU A 674 -6.40 23.16 24.78
C GLU A 674 -7.86 23.51 24.48
N LEU A 675 -8.45 22.88 23.46
CA LEU A 675 -9.85 23.07 23.03
C LEU A 675 -10.90 22.48 23.98
N ASN A 676 -10.51 21.55 24.87
CA ASN A 676 -11.38 20.89 25.85
C ASN A 676 -11.16 21.40 27.29
N GLN A 677 -10.53 22.56 27.48
CA GLN A 677 -10.37 23.28 28.76
C GLN A 677 -11.37 24.43 28.90
#